data_AF-A0A9N8EWK1-F1
#
_entry.id   AF-A0A9N8EWK1-F1
#
_cell.length_a   1.000
_cell.length_b   1.000
_cell.length_c   1.000
_cell.angle_alpha   90.00
_cell.angle_beta   90.00
_cell.angle_gamma   90.00
#
_symmetry.space_group_name_H-M   'P 1'
#
loop_
_entity.id
_entity.type
_entity.pdbx_description
1 polymer ?
#
loop_
_entity_poly.entity_id
_entity_poly.type
_entity_poly.pdbx_seq_one_letter_code
_entity_poly.pdbx_strand_id
1 'polypeptide(L)'
;MPSAMRIPVPGLCLLLPVLVAVAELPLIRGKGFGFEIVSALPVQNQFRIGSSSSTGTVCYMGCNSSPPHPGGRTPDDEIIWELLNKRHDPDANAIFDNLTAEDKPDVQEIMDHTDRGTIGAIQQLASMYLSGMSRPRNVQKGIELLEYLANLYDTDALLQLARLYEDGEYGVQQDERKAWQYYLRDMEMKRARLKSRGHTPLDSIEKWIQLAGSELEASLRSGAIRLLDASWLIRQSIESLSTSVITYRQNLPDEAFLNIEDVVGATKLEEIDFSTRLRVICLSYMWLDKSHPDPHGWVLSTLVTKLKELVKNDLINRHNHCWGVFWDFASLYQHPDPSSDQYREEWQTDLFREGLEALSFFYSHPYINTYKITAFPDGYPKGYTVAEDPTLLKHATVPYAERGWPFTESCWAGLTQSAGRTIDISSGEPRKTLKPETVDLDDEMKHLYCELFVKNVVCMRDLEFRLPAMSLSAKMELVSEICEKNISPREGPINPDFFDCEIESRSFTNQVDDKPLVKRLYRSYFEKRYTQVEVLNFRFMRWSDDDINLVISCIRQGYTPNLKRLDLSSNFAGPSSCGALADVILAKKVPHLTEVYFSYNLNLGNKGVSALSPAVNSIRSLHLEGTFLGSKGCQAIADVVLQDDSSLLRELYLHDNPLIELEGCKALASIASQLEVLDLANCNVDNSSCACLVEAIIRFPPRLRKFDLAKNPFDDAGCDKMKDLILHCAATLESISLAETNISSSIRADLGTVPFKGAENRDEPFWGLRI
;
A
#
# COMPACT_ATOMS: atom_id res chain seq x y z
N MET A 1 -55.82 -46.34 -9.20
CA MET A 1 -55.59 -44.91 -8.89
C MET A 1 -55.96 -44.66 -7.43
N PRO A 2 -55.28 -43.73 -6.72
CA PRO A 2 -53.84 -43.44 -6.83
C PRO A 2 -53.21 -43.19 -5.43
N SER A 3 -51.93 -43.45 -5.11
CA SER A 3 -50.79 -44.17 -5.71
C SER A 3 -49.89 -44.57 -4.51
N ALA A 4 -49.54 -45.84 -4.26
CA ALA A 4 -48.43 -46.59 -4.87
C ALA A 4 -47.02 -46.00 -4.54
N MET A 5 -45.99 -46.75 -4.14
CA MET A 5 -45.87 -48.19 -3.79
C MET A 5 -44.54 -48.43 -3.03
N ARG A 6 -44.39 -49.57 -2.32
CA ARG A 6 -43.07 -50.06 -1.83
C ARG A 6 -42.34 -50.85 -2.92
N ILE A 7 -41.00 -50.89 -2.90
CA ILE A 7 -40.15 -52.09 -3.13
C ILE A 7 -38.65 -51.78 -2.84
N PRO A 8 -37.78 -52.77 -2.50
CA PRO A 8 -36.43 -52.54 -1.95
C PRO A 8 -35.24 -52.84 -2.91
N VAL A 9 -34.03 -52.64 -2.36
CA VAL A 9 -32.63 -52.87 -2.83
C VAL A 9 -32.36 -54.17 -3.62
N PRO A 10 -31.31 -54.22 -4.50
CA PRO A 10 -29.88 -54.40 -4.12
C PRO A 10 -28.92 -53.45 -4.92
N GLY A 11 -27.61 -53.27 -4.68
CA GLY A 11 -26.58 -53.94 -3.89
C GLY A 11 -25.27 -54.04 -4.72
N LEU A 12 -24.09 -53.79 -4.11
CA LEU A 12 -22.73 -53.61 -4.71
C LEU A 12 -22.47 -52.22 -5.37
N CYS A 13 -21.37 -51.49 -5.13
CA CYS A 13 -19.96 -51.90 -5.09
C CYS A 13 -19.05 -51.05 -4.16
N LEU A 14 -18.16 -51.75 -3.46
CA LEU A 14 -16.77 -51.44 -3.05
C LEU A 14 -16.32 -49.98 -2.83
N LEU A 15 -15.87 -49.73 -1.60
CA LEU A 15 -15.01 -48.61 -1.19
C LEU A 15 -13.63 -48.66 -1.87
N LEU A 16 -13.22 -47.55 -2.46
CA LEU A 16 -11.82 -47.13 -2.63
C LEU A 16 -11.77 -45.62 -2.39
N PRO A 17 -10.82 -45.08 -1.60
CA PRO A 17 -10.83 -43.69 -1.22
C PRO A 17 -10.25 -42.83 -2.35
N VAL A 18 -11.07 -41.93 -2.91
CA VAL A 18 -10.51 -40.78 -3.63
C VAL A 18 -9.99 -39.82 -2.57
N LEU A 19 -8.66 -39.74 -2.47
CA LEU A 19 -8.00 -38.63 -1.80
C LEU A 19 -8.44 -37.32 -2.47
N VAL A 20 -9.43 -36.66 -1.87
CA VAL A 20 -9.50 -35.20 -1.97
C VAL A 20 -8.33 -34.71 -1.14
N ALA A 21 -7.21 -34.47 -1.80
CA ALA A 21 -6.17 -33.63 -1.26
C ALA A 21 -6.82 -32.26 -1.01
N VAL A 22 -7.17 -32.01 0.25
CA VAL A 22 -7.27 -30.65 0.75
C VAL A 22 -5.86 -30.11 0.62
N ALA A 23 -5.59 -29.45 -0.51
CA ALA A 23 -4.46 -28.56 -0.60
C ALA A 23 -4.72 -27.50 0.47
N GLU A 24 -3.98 -27.62 1.56
CA GLU A 24 -3.89 -26.56 2.56
C GLU A 24 -3.43 -25.32 1.81
N LEU A 25 -4.38 -24.43 1.49
CA LEU A 25 -4.04 -23.07 1.11
C LEU A 25 -3.19 -22.54 2.26
N PRO A 26 -1.92 -22.18 2.03
CA PRO A 26 -1.09 -21.71 3.12
C PRO A 26 -1.80 -20.51 3.74
N LEU A 27 -1.86 -20.49 5.08
CA LEU A 27 -1.93 -19.21 5.78
C LEU A 27 -0.62 -18.49 5.45
N ILE A 28 -0.62 -17.76 4.34
CA ILE A 28 0.54 -17.03 3.85
C ILE A 28 0.85 -15.97 4.90
N ARG A 29 1.79 -16.29 5.78
CA ARG A 29 2.56 -15.32 6.56
C ARG A 29 3.39 -14.52 5.58
N GLY A 30 2.75 -13.60 4.87
CA GLY A 30 3.44 -12.56 4.14
C GLY A 30 4.31 -11.81 5.15
N LYS A 31 5.62 -11.75 4.91
CA LYS A 31 6.51 -10.81 5.58
C LYS A 31 6.27 -9.41 5.00
N GLY A 32 5.03 -8.94 5.09
CA GLY A 32 4.61 -7.64 4.61
C GLY A 32 4.95 -6.59 5.65
N PHE A 33 5.82 -5.65 5.28
CA PHE A 33 5.94 -4.40 6.01
C PHE A 33 4.81 -3.49 5.51
N GLY A 34 3.57 -3.74 5.93
CA GLY A 34 2.40 -3.09 5.35
C GLY A 34 1.14 -3.24 6.17
N PHE A 35 0.23 -2.28 6.01
CA PHE A 35 -1.07 -2.19 6.69
C PHE A 35 -1.99 -3.37 6.37
N GLU A 36 -2.72 -3.87 7.37
CA GLU A 36 -3.72 -4.94 7.19
C GLU A 36 -4.93 -4.75 8.13
N ILE A 37 -6.14 -4.76 7.55
CA ILE A 37 -7.40 -5.02 8.25
C ILE A 37 -7.86 -6.41 7.84
N VAL A 38 -7.56 -7.41 8.66
CA VAL A 38 -8.08 -8.76 8.45
C VAL A 38 -9.45 -8.85 9.09
N SER A 39 -10.48 -9.01 8.25
CA SER A 39 -11.81 -9.40 8.70
C SER A 39 -12.07 -10.85 8.31
N ALA A 40 -12.68 -11.62 9.20
CA ALA A 40 -13.05 -13.01 8.95
C ALA A 40 -14.32 -13.12 8.08
N LEU A 41 -14.32 -12.46 6.91
CA LEU A 41 -15.40 -12.57 5.94
C LEU A 41 -15.28 -13.88 5.17
N PRO A 42 -16.37 -14.68 5.07
CA PRO A 42 -16.37 -15.83 4.19
C PRO A 42 -16.41 -15.35 2.74
N VAL A 43 -15.40 -15.72 1.94
CA VAL A 43 -15.45 -15.59 0.48
C VAL A 43 -16.43 -16.63 -0.08
N GLN A 44 -17.73 -16.42 0.16
CA GLN A 44 -18.83 -17.17 -0.42
C GLN A 44 -19.46 -16.40 -1.58
N ASN A 45 -18.68 -16.16 -2.63
CA ASN A 45 -19.24 -16.05 -3.97
C ASN A 45 -18.90 -17.34 -4.73
N GLN A 46 -19.92 -18.14 -5.04
CA GLN A 46 -19.76 -19.43 -5.70
C GLN A 46 -19.34 -19.27 -7.15
N PHE A 47 -18.03 -19.23 -7.43
CA PHE A 47 -17.53 -19.46 -8.78
C PHE A 47 -17.74 -20.94 -9.15
N ARG A 48 -18.73 -21.21 -10.02
CA ARG A 48 -18.76 -22.48 -10.76
C ARG A 48 -17.66 -22.45 -11.81
N ILE A 49 -16.49 -22.96 -11.46
CA ILE A 49 -15.40 -23.24 -12.40
C ILE A 49 -15.88 -24.37 -13.33
N GLY A 50 -16.39 -23.99 -14.51
CA GLY A 50 -16.73 -24.93 -15.57
C GLY A 50 -15.47 -25.41 -16.28
N SER A 51 -14.99 -26.60 -15.94
CA SER A 51 -13.87 -27.22 -16.65
C SER A 51 -14.29 -27.69 -18.05
N SER A 52 -13.94 -26.92 -19.07
CA SER A 52 -13.88 -27.41 -20.46
C SER A 52 -12.41 -27.58 -20.86
N SER A 53 -12.10 -28.72 -21.45
CA SER A 53 -10.73 -29.20 -21.63
C SER A 53 -9.93 -28.46 -22.71
N SER A 54 -8.60 -28.42 -22.50
CA SER A 54 -7.56 -28.24 -23.54
C SER A 54 -7.27 -26.84 -24.13
N THR A 55 -7.54 -25.76 -23.39
CA THR A 55 -6.60 -24.62 -23.25
C THR A 55 -6.82 -23.97 -21.89
N GLY A 56 -5.76 -23.44 -21.25
CA GLY A 56 -5.84 -22.78 -19.94
C GLY A 56 -6.50 -21.40 -20.02
N THR A 57 -7.82 -21.37 -20.23
CA THR A 57 -8.58 -20.16 -20.52
C THR A 57 -9.84 -20.11 -19.65
N VAL A 58 -9.99 -19.08 -18.82
CA VAL A 58 -11.23 -18.80 -18.09
C VAL A 58 -11.88 -17.57 -18.71
N CYS A 59 -13.10 -17.71 -19.21
CA CYS A 59 -13.88 -16.58 -19.70
C CYS A 59 -14.67 -15.95 -18.54
N TYR A 60 -14.53 -14.64 -18.37
CA TYR A 60 -15.47 -13.83 -17.59
C TYR A 60 -16.80 -13.75 -18.38
N MET A 61 -17.74 -14.65 -18.11
CA MET A 61 -19.12 -14.54 -18.64
C MET A 61 -20.07 -14.09 -17.53
N GLY A 62 -20.73 -12.95 -17.76
CA GLY A 62 -21.59 -12.29 -16.79
C GLY A 62 -23.05 -12.79 -16.77
N CYS A 63 -23.85 -12.20 -15.88
CA CYS A 63 -25.29 -12.44 -15.79
C CYS A 63 -26.08 -11.16 -16.13
N ASN A 64 -26.73 -11.17 -17.30
CA ASN A 64 -27.87 -10.36 -17.74
C ASN A 64 -28.16 -9.00 -17.08
N SER A 65 -27.80 -7.92 -17.79
CA SER A 65 -28.63 -6.70 -17.87
C SER A 65 -28.38 -5.97 -19.19
N SER A 66 -29.31 -6.13 -20.14
CA SER A 66 -29.39 -5.47 -21.47
C SER A 66 -28.20 -5.68 -22.44
N PRO A 67 -28.44 -5.74 -23.77
CA PRO A 67 -27.35 -5.78 -24.73
C PRO A 67 -26.60 -4.43 -24.73
N PRO A 68 -25.25 -4.42 -24.84
CA PRO A 68 -24.54 -3.18 -25.07
C PRO A 68 -24.99 -2.58 -26.40
N HIS A 69 -25.26 -1.27 -26.42
CA HIS A 69 -25.43 -0.55 -27.68
C HIS A 69 -24.15 -0.70 -28.52
N PRO A 70 -24.25 -0.82 -29.85
CA PRO A 70 -23.08 -0.89 -30.73
C PRO A 70 -22.48 0.51 -30.90
N GLY A 71 -21.83 1.00 -29.85
CA GLY A 71 -21.01 2.20 -29.82
C GLY A 71 -19.72 1.89 -29.04
N GLY A 72 -18.56 2.32 -29.49
CA GLY A 72 -18.21 2.79 -30.82
C GLY A 72 -16.70 2.71 -30.90
N ARG A 73 -16.15 2.01 -31.91
CA ARG A 73 -14.72 2.10 -32.15
C ARG A 73 -14.46 3.52 -32.65
N THR A 74 -13.47 4.21 -32.10
CA THR A 74 -13.00 5.43 -32.77
C THR A 74 -12.44 5.03 -34.16
N PRO A 75 -12.40 5.94 -35.16
CA PRO A 75 -11.76 5.64 -36.43
C PRO A 75 -10.31 5.15 -36.25
N ASP A 76 -9.61 5.69 -35.26
CA ASP A 76 -8.25 5.28 -34.89
C ASP A 76 -8.22 3.88 -34.25
N ASP A 77 -9.17 3.52 -33.38
CA ASP A 77 -9.32 2.14 -32.88
C ASP A 77 -9.61 1.14 -34.02
N GLU A 78 -10.41 1.51 -35.03
CA GLU A 78 -10.64 0.65 -36.19
C GLU A 78 -9.37 0.49 -37.02
N ILE A 79 -8.63 1.56 -37.29
CA ILE A 79 -7.36 1.52 -38.00
C ILE A 79 -6.34 0.67 -37.22
N ILE A 80 -6.17 0.89 -35.92
CA ILE A 80 -5.24 0.14 -35.07
C ILE A 80 -5.66 -1.33 -34.96
N TRP A 81 -6.95 -1.64 -34.80
CA TRP A 81 -7.44 -3.02 -34.74
C TRP A 81 -7.32 -3.74 -36.08
N GLU A 82 -7.55 -3.05 -37.20
CA GLU A 82 -7.35 -3.59 -38.55
C GLU A 82 -5.86 -3.81 -38.87
N LEU A 83 -4.98 -2.92 -38.42
CA LEU A 83 -3.52 -3.09 -38.51
C LEU A 83 -3.01 -4.23 -37.63
N LEU A 84 -3.55 -4.41 -36.42
CA LEU A 84 -3.20 -5.53 -35.54
C LEU A 84 -3.78 -6.88 -36.00
N ASN A 85 -4.93 -6.88 -36.69
CA ASN A 85 -5.53 -8.10 -37.25
C ASN A 85 -5.12 -8.40 -38.70
N LYS A 86 -4.42 -7.48 -39.38
CA LYS A 86 -3.52 -7.81 -40.50
C LYS A 86 -2.32 -8.61 -39.97
N ARG A 87 -2.59 -9.83 -39.51
CA ARG A 87 -1.59 -10.79 -39.04
C ARG A 87 -0.58 -11.06 -40.16
N HIS A 88 0.62 -10.50 -40.03
CA HIS A 88 1.79 -11.22 -39.51
C HIS A 88 2.87 -10.17 -39.18
N ASP A 89 4.13 -10.55 -38.99
CA ASP A 89 5.23 -9.58 -38.92
C ASP A 89 5.09 -8.51 -40.01
N PRO A 90 5.38 -7.23 -39.72
CA PRO A 90 5.51 -6.25 -40.78
C PRO A 90 6.65 -6.75 -41.67
N ASP A 91 6.31 -7.20 -42.88
CA ASP A 91 7.21 -7.96 -43.73
C ASP A 91 8.54 -7.21 -43.82
N ALA A 92 9.60 -7.82 -43.28
CA ALA A 92 10.89 -7.17 -43.11
C ALA A 92 11.44 -6.68 -44.46
N ASN A 93 11.04 -7.36 -45.56
CA ASN A 93 11.30 -6.95 -46.93
C ASN A 93 10.47 -5.73 -47.32
N ALA A 94 9.17 -5.68 -46.99
CA ALA A 94 8.32 -4.51 -47.27
C ALA A 94 8.70 -3.27 -46.45
N ILE A 95 9.18 -3.42 -45.21
CA ILE A 95 9.79 -2.32 -44.46
C ILE A 95 11.04 -1.84 -45.20
N PHE A 96 11.95 -2.75 -45.52
CA PHE A 96 13.19 -2.43 -46.22
C PHE A 96 12.92 -1.79 -47.59
N ASP A 97 11.88 -2.24 -48.30
CA ASP A 97 11.56 -1.78 -49.64
C ASP A 97 11.01 -0.35 -49.70
N ASN A 98 10.35 0.09 -48.63
CA ASN A 98 9.84 1.45 -48.48
C ASN A 98 10.90 2.46 -48.01
N LEU A 99 12.12 2.01 -47.65
CA LEU A 99 13.25 2.92 -47.37
C LEU A 99 13.68 3.67 -48.64
N THR A 100 14.29 4.85 -48.45
CA THR A 100 14.85 5.59 -49.58
C THR A 100 16.03 4.85 -50.20
N ALA A 101 16.33 5.12 -51.47
CA ALA A 101 17.48 4.52 -52.15
C ALA A 101 18.84 4.90 -51.51
N GLU A 102 18.89 5.95 -50.69
CA GLU A 102 20.05 6.36 -49.89
C GLU A 102 20.20 5.50 -48.62
N ASP A 103 19.09 5.14 -47.96
CA ASP A 103 19.09 4.41 -46.70
C ASP A 103 19.28 2.89 -46.87
N LYS A 104 18.78 2.31 -47.97
CA LYS A 104 18.81 0.85 -48.21
C LYS A 104 20.22 0.23 -48.08
N PRO A 105 21.29 0.78 -48.68
CA PRO A 105 22.63 0.21 -48.56
C PRO A 105 23.14 0.21 -47.10
N ASP A 106 22.85 1.27 -46.36
CA ASP A 106 23.30 1.42 -44.97
C ASP A 106 22.54 0.48 -44.02
N VAL A 107 21.23 0.32 -44.21
CA VAL A 107 20.43 -0.66 -43.46
C VAL A 107 20.87 -2.09 -43.80
N GLN A 108 21.17 -2.39 -45.07
CA GLN A 108 21.70 -3.69 -45.45
C GLN A 108 23.09 -3.95 -44.84
N GLU A 109 24.01 -2.96 -44.87
CA GLU A 109 25.31 -3.05 -44.21
C GLU A 109 25.17 -3.39 -42.72
N ILE A 110 24.25 -2.73 -42.01
CA ILE A 110 23.99 -3.00 -40.59
C ILE A 110 23.38 -4.39 -40.39
N MET A 111 22.48 -4.85 -41.28
CA MET A 111 21.91 -6.21 -41.23
C MET A 111 22.96 -7.30 -41.51
N ASP A 112 23.89 -7.07 -42.45
CA ASP A 112 24.95 -8.02 -42.78
C ASP A 112 25.97 -8.21 -41.63
N HIS A 113 26.04 -7.24 -40.72
CA HIS A 113 26.95 -7.24 -39.56
C HIS A 113 26.24 -7.40 -38.19
N THR A 114 24.90 -7.52 -38.14
CA THR A 114 24.15 -7.65 -36.88
C THR A 114 22.89 -8.51 -37.00
N ASP A 115 22.62 -9.34 -35.99
CA ASP A 115 21.40 -10.17 -35.91
C ASP A 115 20.11 -9.38 -35.58
N ARG A 116 20.08 -8.06 -35.83
CA ARG A 116 19.03 -7.14 -35.35
C ARG A 116 17.79 -7.04 -36.26
N GLY A 117 17.85 -7.60 -37.46
CA GLY A 117 16.79 -7.51 -38.47
C GLY A 117 16.52 -6.08 -38.95
N THR A 118 15.59 -5.91 -39.89
CA THR A 118 15.33 -4.61 -40.55
C THR A 118 14.98 -3.49 -39.58
N ILE A 119 14.07 -3.73 -38.62
CA ILE A 119 13.66 -2.70 -37.64
C ILE A 119 14.85 -2.27 -36.77
N GLY A 120 15.59 -3.23 -36.20
CA GLY A 120 16.73 -2.92 -35.34
C GLY A 120 17.90 -2.29 -36.10
N ALA A 121 18.06 -2.59 -37.39
CA ALA A 121 19.02 -1.94 -38.27
C ALA A 121 18.64 -0.47 -38.57
N ILE A 122 17.35 -0.19 -38.82
CA ILE A 122 16.86 1.20 -38.99
C ILE A 122 17.00 2.00 -37.69
N GLN A 123 16.66 1.42 -36.52
CA GLN A 123 16.88 2.06 -35.21
C GLN A 123 18.37 2.39 -34.99
N GLN A 124 19.27 1.48 -35.36
CA GLN A 124 20.70 1.70 -35.26
C GLN A 124 21.21 2.79 -36.21
N LEU A 125 20.73 2.82 -37.47
CA LEU A 125 21.05 3.87 -38.42
C LEU A 125 20.56 5.25 -37.93
N ALA A 126 19.36 5.33 -37.37
CA ALA A 126 18.84 6.55 -36.75
C ALA A 126 19.74 7.03 -35.60
N SER A 127 20.15 6.11 -34.71
CA SER A 127 21.06 6.42 -33.60
C SER A 127 22.45 6.91 -34.08
N MET A 128 22.98 6.34 -35.16
CA MET A 128 24.23 6.79 -35.80
C MET A 128 24.09 8.23 -36.32
N TYR A 129 22.99 8.56 -37.01
CA TYR A 129 22.73 9.93 -37.49
C TYR A 129 22.50 10.94 -36.36
N LEU A 130 21.79 10.58 -35.28
CA LEU A 130 21.55 11.44 -34.11
C LEU A 130 22.87 11.77 -33.39
N SER A 131 23.68 10.73 -33.10
CA SER A 131 24.92 10.84 -32.34
C SER A 131 26.10 11.40 -33.14
N GLY A 132 26.13 11.18 -34.46
CA GLY A 132 27.30 11.42 -35.29
C GLY A 132 28.41 10.37 -35.11
N MET A 133 28.09 9.20 -34.52
CA MET A 133 29.02 8.08 -34.47
C MET A 133 29.04 7.35 -35.81
N SER A 134 30.24 7.07 -36.31
CA SER A 134 30.54 6.42 -37.61
C SER A 134 30.08 7.17 -38.88
N ARG A 135 29.15 8.13 -38.80
CA ARG A 135 28.64 8.94 -39.94
C ARG A 135 28.45 10.41 -39.51
N PRO A 136 28.45 11.40 -40.43
CA PRO A 136 28.20 12.79 -40.08
C PRO A 136 26.85 12.98 -39.38
N ARG A 137 26.83 13.74 -38.28
CA ARG A 137 25.62 13.99 -37.48
C ARG A 137 24.54 14.69 -38.32
N ASN A 138 23.37 14.07 -38.42
CA ASN A 138 22.20 14.61 -39.10
C ASN A 138 20.95 14.30 -38.26
N VAL A 139 20.62 15.21 -37.34
CA VAL A 139 19.51 15.03 -36.38
C VAL A 139 18.17 14.87 -37.09
N GLN A 140 17.94 15.64 -38.16
CA GLN A 140 16.73 15.60 -38.96
C GLN A 140 16.53 14.21 -39.60
N LYS A 141 17.57 13.65 -40.21
CA LYS A 141 17.54 12.29 -40.80
C LYS A 141 17.31 11.20 -39.75
N GLY A 142 17.91 11.36 -38.56
CA GLY A 142 17.66 10.47 -37.42
C GLY A 142 16.19 10.49 -36.97
N ILE A 143 15.58 11.67 -36.90
CA ILE A 143 14.16 11.83 -36.60
C ILE A 143 13.28 11.21 -37.71
N GLU A 144 13.60 11.42 -38.99
CA GLU A 144 12.84 10.84 -40.11
C GLU A 144 12.79 9.30 -40.07
N LEU A 145 13.93 8.65 -39.78
CA LEU A 145 14.00 7.19 -39.63
C LEU A 145 13.22 6.68 -38.41
N LEU A 146 13.21 7.43 -37.30
CA LEU A 146 12.39 7.10 -36.13
C LEU A 146 10.90 7.36 -36.39
N GLU A 147 10.53 8.44 -37.08
CA GLU A 147 9.13 8.75 -37.44
C GLU A 147 8.58 7.70 -38.41
N TYR A 148 9.41 7.20 -39.33
CA TYR A 148 9.08 6.04 -40.17
C TYR A 148 8.73 4.80 -39.32
N LEU A 149 9.58 4.41 -38.38
CA LEU A 149 9.31 3.28 -37.47
C LEU A 149 8.11 3.52 -36.53
N ALA A 150 7.93 4.74 -36.04
CA ALA A 150 6.78 5.12 -35.22
C ALA A 150 5.45 5.05 -35.97
N ASN A 151 5.46 5.30 -37.29
CA ASN A 151 4.30 5.11 -38.17
C ASN A 151 4.05 3.64 -38.53
N LEU A 152 5.05 2.76 -38.35
CA LEU A 152 4.88 1.31 -38.26
C LEU A 152 4.52 0.84 -36.83
N TYR A 153 4.25 1.78 -35.93
CA TYR A 153 3.86 1.54 -34.53
C TYR A 153 4.91 0.77 -33.71
N ASP A 154 6.19 0.98 -34.02
CA ASP A 154 7.29 0.51 -33.18
C ASP A 154 7.34 1.28 -31.86
N THR A 155 7.19 0.55 -30.76
CA THR A 155 7.13 1.11 -29.39
C THR A 155 8.48 1.67 -28.93
N ASP A 156 9.60 1.11 -29.41
CA ASP A 156 10.93 1.60 -29.05
C ASP A 156 11.30 2.89 -29.80
N ALA A 157 10.85 3.07 -31.05
CA ALA A 157 10.96 4.33 -31.79
C ALA A 157 10.04 5.43 -31.21
N LEU A 158 8.80 5.10 -30.85
CA LEU A 158 7.87 6.04 -30.18
C LEU A 158 8.48 6.59 -28.87
N LEU A 159 9.03 5.73 -28.02
CA LEU A 159 9.69 6.14 -26.76
C LEU A 159 11.02 6.89 -26.98
N GLN A 160 11.70 6.69 -28.11
CA GLN A 160 12.87 7.51 -28.47
C GLN A 160 12.45 8.91 -28.90
N LEU A 161 11.48 9.04 -29.83
CA LEU A 161 10.95 10.33 -30.25
C LEU A 161 10.37 11.14 -29.09
N ALA A 162 9.67 10.49 -28.16
CA ALA A 162 9.12 11.15 -26.99
C ALA A 162 10.21 11.82 -26.14
N ARG A 163 11.31 11.10 -25.84
CA ARG A 163 12.47 11.65 -25.10
C ARG A 163 13.24 12.72 -25.87
N LEU A 164 13.42 12.55 -27.18
CA LEU A 164 14.06 13.58 -28.03
C LEU A 164 13.36 14.94 -27.91
N TYR A 165 12.03 14.97 -27.92
CA TYR A 165 11.26 16.21 -27.77
C TYR A 165 11.03 16.65 -26.32
N GLU A 166 11.08 15.74 -25.34
CA GLU A 166 10.98 16.10 -23.92
C GLU A 166 12.27 16.72 -23.40
N ASP A 167 13.38 16.02 -23.53
CA ASP A 167 14.66 16.39 -22.93
C ASP A 167 15.44 17.40 -23.79
N GLY A 168 15.12 17.50 -25.09
CA GLY A 168 15.87 18.30 -26.05
C GLY A 168 17.20 17.64 -26.46
N GLU A 169 17.27 16.32 -26.35
CA GLU A 169 18.44 15.53 -26.70
C GLU A 169 18.91 15.82 -28.14
N TYR A 170 20.23 15.69 -28.36
CA TYR A 170 20.88 16.01 -29.64
C TYR A 170 20.54 17.41 -30.20
N GLY A 171 20.17 18.37 -29.35
CA GLY A 171 19.89 19.76 -29.75
C GLY A 171 18.53 19.94 -30.44
N VAL A 172 17.61 19.00 -30.28
CA VAL A 172 16.21 19.16 -30.66
C VAL A 172 15.58 20.22 -29.75
N GLN A 173 14.72 21.09 -30.30
CA GLN A 173 13.97 22.04 -29.48
C GLN A 173 12.94 21.27 -28.63
N GLN A 174 12.93 21.53 -27.33
CA GLN A 174 11.95 20.93 -26.42
C GLN A 174 10.52 21.30 -26.83
N ASP A 175 9.68 20.27 -26.97
CA ASP A 175 8.27 20.36 -27.33
C ASP A 175 7.50 19.29 -26.52
N GLU A 176 7.03 19.69 -25.34
CA GLU A 176 6.30 18.81 -24.43
C GLU A 176 5.02 18.24 -25.09
N ARG A 177 4.39 19.02 -25.99
CA ARG A 177 3.19 18.60 -26.70
C ARG A 177 3.49 17.46 -27.66
N LYS A 178 4.54 17.61 -28.50
CA LYS A 178 4.97 16.57 -29.43
C LYS A 178 5.52 15.35 -28.71
N ALA A 179 6.21 15.52 -27.59
CA ALA A 179 6.62 14.40 -26.72
C ALA A 179 5.43 13.57 -26.22
N TRP A 180 4.39 14.22 -25.69
CA TRP A 180 3.19 13.54 -25.20
C TRP A 180 2.36 12.87 -26.29
N GLN A 181 2.34 13.39 -27.51
CA GLN A 181 1.72 12.70 -28.65
C GLN A 181 2.37 11.33 -28.92
N TYR A 182 3.70 11.22 -28.80
CA TYR A 182 4.40 9.94 -28.96
C TYR A 182 4.19 8.99 -27.76
N TYR A 183 4.21 9.51 -26.52
CA TYR A 183 3.90 8.70 -25.34
C TYR A 183 2.48 8.11 -25.38
N LEU A 184 1.48 8.90 -25.78
CA LEU A 184 0.08 8.42 -25.88
C LEU A 184 -0.06 7.33 -26.96
N ARG A 185 0.56 7.50 -28.13
CA ARG A 185 0.58 6.48 -29.20
C ARG A 185 1.19 5.15 -28.73
N ASP A 186 2.24 5.18 -27.91
CA ASP A 186 2.85 3.97 -27.34
C ASP A 186 1.89 3.26 -26.35
N MET A 187 1.16 4.01 -25.53
CA MET A 187 0.14 3.45 -24.62
C MET A 187 -1.02 2.79 -25.38
N GLU A 188 -1.55 3.46 -26.41
CA GLU A 188 -2.62 2.94 -27.26
C GLU A 188 -2.20 1.61 -27.90
N MET A 189 -0.99 1.54 -28.46
CA MET A 189 -0.47 0.32 -29.06
C MET A 189 -0.29 -0.81 -28.05
N LYS A 190 0.16 -0.51 -26.82
CA LYS A 190 0.27 -1.52 -25.75
C LYS A 190 -1.11 -2.01 -25.30
N ARG A 191 -2.09 -1.12 -25.14
CA ARG A 191 -3.49 -1.49 -24.79
C ARG A 191 -4.15 -2.31 -25.90
N ALA A 192 -3.98 -1.92 -27.17
CA ALA A 192 -4.55 -2.64 -28.30
C ALA A 192 -3.92 -4.03 -28.50
N ARG A 193 -2.60 -4.18 -28.29
CA ARG A 193 -1.90 -5.49 -28.23
C ARG A 193 -2.38 -6.39 -27.08
N LEU A 194 -2.94 -5.83 -26.01
CA LEU A 194 -3.57 -6.60 -24.93
C LEU A 194 -5.00 -7.01 -25.31
N LYS A 195 -5.81 -6.08 -25.82
CA LYS A 195 -7.17 -6.35 -26.31
C LYS A 195 -7.20 -7.43 -27.41
N SER A 196 -6.22 -7.46 -28.31
CA SER A 196 -6.13 -8.47 -29.38
C SER A 196 -5.85 -9.91 -28.90
N ARG A 197 -5.41 -10.10 -27.64
CA ARG A 197 -5.29 -11.43 -27.02
C ARG A 197 -6.65 -12.02 -26.62
N GLY A 198 -7.71 -11.21 -26.58
CA GLY A 198 -9.09 -11.67 -26.38
C GLY A 198 -9.45 -12.09 -24.95
N HIS A 199 -8.52 -12.05 -24.00
CA HIS A 199 -8.79 -12.34 -22.59
C HIS A 199 -7.82 -11.59 -21.66
N THR A 200 -8.29 -11.22 -20.47
CA THR A 200 -7.43 -10.77 -19.37
C THR A 200 -6.53 -11.93 -18.91
N PRO A 201 -5.25 -11.71 -18.57
CA PRO A 201 -4.40 -12.78 -18.03
C PRO A 201 -4.94 -13.29 -16.68
N LEU A 202 -4.88 -14.61 -16.45
CA LEU A 202 -5.30 -15.22 -15.17
C LEU A 202 -4.52 -14.62 -13.99
N ASP A 203 -3.21 -14.49 -14.13
CA ASP A 203 -2.30 -13.83 -13.20
C ASP A 203 -2.78 -12.41 -12.80
N SER A 204 -3.31 -11.62 -13.74
CA SER A 204 -3.86 -10.29 -13.44
C SER A 204 -5.16 -10.35 -12.62
N ILE A 205 -5.99 -11.38 -12.84
CA ILE A 205 -7.23 -11.60 -12.06
C ILE A 205 -6.89 -12.07 -10.63
N GLU A 206 -5.94 -12.99 -10.49
CA GLU A 206 -5.47 -13.47 -9.18
C GLU A 206 -4.88 -12.30 -8.36
N LYS A 207 -4.06 -11.45 -8.99
CA LYS A 207 -3.50 -10.24 -8.38
C LYS A 207 -4.56 -9.21 -8.01
N TRP A 208 -5.57 -9.01 -8.86
CA TRP A 208 -6.72 -8.14 -8.55
C TRP A 208 -7.50 -8.60 -7.31
N ILE A 209 -7.74 -9.91 -7.19
CA ILE A 209 -8.40 -10.51 -6.02
C ILE A 209 -7.50 -10.40 -4.77
N GLN A 210 -6.21 -10.71 -4.90
CA GLN A 210 -5.23 -10.59 -3.81
C GLN A 210 -5.14 -9.17 -3.25
N LEU A 211 -5.23 -8.16 -4.13
CA LEU A 211 -5.24 -6.74 -3.76
C LEU A 211 -6.65 -6.23 -3.43
N ALA A 212 -7.58 -7.09 -3.03
CA ALA A 212 -8.96 -6.77 -2.64
C ALA A 212 -9.83 -6.04 -3.69
N GLY A 213 -9.38 -5.90 -4.94
CA GLY A 213 -10.10 -5.20 -6.01
C GLY A 213 -11.51 -5.73 -6.30
N SER A 214 -11.80 -6.98 -5.89
CA SER A 214 -13.14 -7.57 -5.84
C SER A 214 -14.20 -6.67 -5.16
N GLU A 215 -13.80 -5.81 -4.21
CA GLU A 215 -14.68 -4.87 -3.52
C GLU A 215 -15.23 -3.75 -4.41
N LEU A 216 -14.51 -3.40 -5.49
CA LEU A 216 -14.86 -2.33 -6.41
C LEU A 216 -15.77 -2.82 -7.55
N GLU A 217 -15.82 -4.14 -7.79
CA GLU A 217 -16.43 -4.70 -9.00
C GLU A 217 -17.92 -4.42 -9.12
N ALA A 218 -18.67 -4.43 -8.00
CA ALA A 218 -20.11 -4.20 -8.04
C ALA A 218 -20.45 -2.84 -8.68
N SER A 219 -19.87 -1.76 -8.14
CA SER A 219 -20.09 -0.38 -8.61
C SER A 219 -19.48 -0.08 -9.98
N LEU A 220 -18.41 -0.79 -10.37
CA LEU A 220 -17.82 -0.66 -11.71
C LEU A 220 -18.64 -1.41 -12.77
N ARG A 221 -19.17 -2.60 -12.45
CA ARG A 221 -19.95 -3.43 -13.37
C ARG A 221 -21.39 -2.96 -13.56
N SER A 222 -22.01 -2.38 -12.52
CA SER A 222 -23.31 -1.70 -12.65
C SER A 222 -23.22 -0.39 -13.45
N GLY A 223 -22.01 0.16 -13.58
CA GLY A 223 -21.79 1.50 -14.08
C GLY A 223 -22.19 2.60 -13.08
N ALA A 224 -22.47 2.29 -11.81
CA ALA A 224 -22.67 3.29 -10.78
C ALA A 224 -21.48 4.27 -10.71
N ILE A 225 -20.26 3.73 -10.80
CA ILE A 225 -19.01 4.48 -10.98
C ILE A 225 -18.38 4.09 -12.33
N ARG A 226 -18.00 5.09 -13.13
CA ARG A 226 -17.07 4.90 -14.27
C ARG A 226 -15.73 5.54 -13.93
N LEU A 227 -14.62 4.88 -14.27
CA LEU A 227 -13.28 5.42 -14.09
C LEU A 227 -12.83 6.12 -15.38
N LEU A 228 -12.35 7.35 -15.27
CA LEU A 228 -11.75 8.07 -16.39
C LEU A 228 -10.42 7.43 -16.78
N ASP A 229 -10.10 7.43 -18.07
CA ASP A 229 -8.79 7.02 -18.58
C ASP A 229 -7.77 8.16 -18.38
N ALA A 230 -6.71 7.92 -17.61
CA ALA A 230 -5.65 8.89 -17.40
C ALA A 230 -4.99 9.35 -18.72
N SER A 231 -4.88 8.47 -19.72
CA SER A 231 -4.32 8.80 -21.03
C SER A 231 -5.25 9.73 -21.82
N TRP A 232 -6.57 9.58 -21.68
CA TRP A 232 -7.56 10.49 -22.25
C TRP A 232 -7.48 11.88 -21.59
N LEU A 233 -7.38 11.94 -20.26
CA LEU A 233 -7.20 13.22 -19.54
C LEU A 233 -5.92 13.96 -19.97
N ILE A 234 -4.81 13.23 -20.11
CA ILE A 234 -3.55 13.79 -20.63
C ILE A 234 -3.74 14.29 -22.07
N ARG A 235 -4.43 13.53 -22.94
CA ARG A 235 -4.73 13.94 -24.32
C ARG A 235 -5.51 15.26 -24.38
N GLN A 236 -6.59 15.38 -23.60
CA GLN A 236 -7.40 16.61 -23.58
C GLN A 236 -6.57 17.84 -23.22
N SER A 237 -5.59 17.71 -22.31
CA SER A 237 -4.69 18.81 -21.93
C SER A 237 -3.76 19.30 -23.05
N ILE A 238 -3.42 18.44 -24.02
CA ILE A 238 -2.48 18.76 -25.09
C ILE A 238 -3.16 19.10 -26.42
N GLU A 239 -4.42 18.68 -26.62
CA GLU A 239 -5.16 18.92 -27.88
C GLU A 239 -6.04 20.17 -27.81
N SER A 240 -6.71 20.42 -26.69
CA SER A 240 -7.72 21.48 -26.55
C SER A 240 -7.11 22.85 -26.22
N LEU A 241 -6.87 23.67 -27.25
CA LEU A 241 -6.27 25.01 -27.14
C LEU A 241 -7.18 26.12 -26.54
N SER A 242 -8.45 25.84 -26.18
CA SER A 242 -9.43 26.92 -25.87
C SER A 242 -10.37 26.72 -24.68
N THR A 243 -10.51 25.51 -24.11
CA THR A 243 -11.31 25.29 -22.88
C THR A 243 -10.73 24.13 -22.08
N SER A 244 -9.96 24.45 -21.05
CA SER A 244 -9.26 23.53 -20.13
C SER A 244 -10.18 22.78 -19.15
N VAL A 245 -11.49 22.78 -19.37
CA VAL A 245 -12.51 22.38 -18.38
C VAL A 245 -13.15 21.05 -18.79
N ILE A 246 -13.11 20.06 -17.89
CA ILE A 246 -13.84 18.80 -18.06
C ILE A 246 -15.34 18.99 -17.81
N THR A 247 -16.21 18.36 -18.61
CA THR A 247 -17.67 18.39 -18.39
C THR A 247 -18.14 17.24 -17.49
N TYR A 248 -19.40 17.27 -17.04
CA TYR A 248 -19.96 16.22 -16.20
C TYR A 248 -20.15 14.90 -16.95
N ARG A 249 -20.19 13.79 -16.19
CA ARG A 249 -20.20 12.40 -16.69
C ARG A 249 -21.01 12.16 -17.97
N GLN A 250 -22.27 12.60 -18.03
CA GLN A 250 -23.17 12.26 -19.13
C GLN A 250 -22.84 12.97 -20.46
N ASN A 251 -22.03 14.04 -20.44
CA ASN A 251 -21.57 14.73 -21.63
C ASN A 251 -20.14 14.32 -22.06
N LEU A 252 -19.50 13.42 -21.31
CA LEU A 252 -18.21 12.83 -21.70
C LEU A 252 -18.44 11.67 -22.67
N PRO A 253 -17.60 11.54 -23.72
CA PRO A 253 -17.72 10.46 -24.67
C PRO A 253 -17.25 9.13 -24.06
N ASP A 254 -17.63 7.99 -24.64
CA ASP A 254 -17.37 6.68 -24.02
C ASP A 254 -15.89 6.33 -23.93
N GLU A 255 -15.06 6.80 -24.88
CA GLU A 255 -13.60 6.66 -24.85
C GLU A 255 -12.91 7.44 -23.71
N ALA A 256 -13.62 8.32 -23.01
CA ALA A 256 -13.11 8.96 -21.80
C ALA A 256 -12.96 7.98 -20.62
N PHE A 257 -13.53 6.78 -20.71
CA PHE A 257 -13.65 5.84 -19.59
C PHE A 257 -12.95 4.49 -19.86
N LEU A 258 -12.40 3.90 -18.79
CA LEU A 258 -11.90 2.53 -18.80
C LEU A 258 -13.01 1.51 -18.53
N ASN A 259 -12.90 0.34 -19.16
CA ASN A 259 -13.63 -0.85 -18.72
C ASN A 259 -12.90 -1.50 -17.55
N ILE A 260 -13.63 -2.26 -16.72
CA ILE A 260 -13.04 -2.99 -15.60
C ILE A 260 -11.95 -3.97 -16.07
N GLU A 261 -12.09 -4.59 -17.23
CA GLU A 261 -11.09 -5.50 -17.81
C GLU A 261 -9.76 -4.79 -18.12
N ASP A 262 -9.77 -3.50 -18.50
CA ASP A 262 -8.54 -2.72 -18.72
C ASP A 262 -7.78 -2.51 -17.39
N VAL A 263 -8.50 -2.20 -16.30
CA VAL A 263 -7.93 -1.95 -14.96
C VAL A 263 -7.43 -3.25 -14.31
N VAL A 264 -8.23 -4.32 -14.38
CA VAL A 264 -7.83 -5.66 -13.92
C VAL A 264 -6.59 -6.11 -14.70
N GLY A 265 -6.59 -5.99 -16.03
CA GLY A 265 -5.44 -6.35 -16.88
C GLY A 265 -4.19 -5.48 -16.72
N ALA A 266 -4.30 -4.33 -16.05
CA ALA A 266 -3.17 -3.49 -15.66
C ALA A 266 -2.66 -3.77 -14.23
N THR A 267 -3.41 -4.55 -13.43
CA THR A 267 -3.07 -4.81 -12.03
C THR A 267 -1.87 -5.73 -11.91
N LYS A 268 -0.95 -5.35 -11.01
CA LYS A 268 0.32 -6.02 -10.76
C LYS A 268 0.66 -6.01 -9.25
N LEU A 269 1.49 -6.96 -8.85
CA LEU A 269 2.29 -6.87 -7.63
C LEU A 269 3.62 -6.24 -8.03
N GLU A 270 4.10 -5.28 -7.24
CA GLU A 270 5.43 -4.69 -7.41
C GLU A 270 6.42 -5.47 -6.52
N GLU A 271 7.70 -5.53 -6.89
CA GLU A 271 8.71 -6.29 -6.13
C GLU A 271 8.93 -5.74 -4.70
N ILE A 272 8.62 -4.46 -4.49
CA ILE A 272 8.61 -3.81 -3.19
C ILE A 272 7.15 -3.65 -2.75
N ASP A 273 6.80 -4.29 -1.63
CA ASP A 273 5.43 -4.37 -1.08
C ASP A 273 4.76 -2.99 -0.97
N PHE A 274 5.48 -1.99 -0.42
CA PHE A 274 5.02 -0.60 -0.29
C PHE A 274 4.59 0.07 -1.61
N SER A 275 5.15 -0.31 -2.75
CA SER A 275 4.78 0.25 -4.06
C SER A 275 3.58 -0.44 -4.71
N THR A 276 3.24 -1.66 -4.29
CA THR A 276 2.11 -2.43 -4.84
C THR A 276 0.81 -1.65 -4.73
N ARG A 277 0.06 -1.54 -5.83
CA ARG A 277 -1.12 -0.67 -5.95
C ARG A 277 -2.07 -1.17 -7.03
N LEU A 278 -3.37 -1.00 -6.80
CA LEU A 278 -4.34 -1.06 -7.89
C LEU A 278 -4.09 0.11 -8.84
N ARG A 279 -4.37 -0.08 -10.12
CA ARG A 279 -4.22 0.96 -11.15
C ARG A 279 -5.42 1.92 -11.18
N VAL A 280 -5.78 2.41 -9.99
CA VAL A 280 -6.87 3.35 -9.72
C VAL A 280 -6.36 4.49 -8.84
N ILE A 281 -6.84 5.71 -9.08
CA ILE A 281 -6.55 6.92 -8.30
C ILE A 281 -7.89 7.55 -7.92
N CYS A 282 -8.04 7.96 -6.66
CA CYS A 282 -9.17 8.78 -6.21
C CYS A 282 -8.75 10.25 -6.13
N LEU A 283 -9.52 11.15 -6.72
CA LEU A 283 -9.34 12.59 -6.58
C LEU A 283 -10.14 13.11 -5.38
N SER A 284 -9.51 13.91 -4.53
CA SER A 284 -10.14 14.63 -3.42
C SER A 284 -9.73 16.10 -3.51
N TYR A 285 -10.69 17.00 -3.56
CA TYR A 285 -10.45 18.39 -3.97
C TYR A 285 -11.59 19.32 -3.55
N MET A 286 -11.38 20.63 -3.72
CA MET A 286 -12.38 21.64 -3.42
C MET A 286 -13.22 21.94 -4.67
N TRP A 287 -14.55 21.89 -4.54
CA TRP A 287 -15.44 22.56 -5.49
C TRP A 287 -15.23 24.08 -5.39
N LEU A 288 -14.74 24.68 -6.48
CA LEU A 288 -14.39 26.11 -6.55
C LEU A 288 -15.59 27.01 -6.84
N ASP A 289 -16.65 26.49 -7.48
CA ASP A 289 -17.93 27.16 -7.69
C ASP A 289 -19.11 26.19 -7.48
N LYS A 290 -20.33 26.71 -7.28
CA LYS A 290 -21.56 25.91 -7.10
C LYS A 290 -22.04 25.27 -8.41
N SER A 291 -21.83 25.92 -9.55
CA SER A 291 -22.23 25.44 -10.88
C SER A 291 -21.23 24.44 -11.47
N HIS A 292 -19.95 24.57 -11.14
CA HIS A 292 -18.89 23.73 -11.67
C HIS A 292 -17.74 23.60 -10.68
N PRO A 293 -17.18 22.39 -10.45
CA PRO A 293 -16.18 22.22 -9.41
C PRO A 293 -14.79 22.75 -9.82
N ASP A 294 -14.50 22.80 -11.13
CA ASP A 294 -13.25 23.34 -11.71
C ASP A 294 -13.53 24.24 -12.94
N PRO A 295 -14.14 25.44 -12.79
CA PRO A 295 -14.64 26.23 -13.91
C PRO A 295 -13.55 26.84 -14.82
N HIS A 296 -12.28 26.70 -14.46
CA HIS A 296 -11.14 27.21 -15.24
C HIS A 296 -10.10 26.14 -15.59
N GLY A 297 -10.30 24.88 -15.21
CA GLY A 297 -9.42 23.76 -15.58
C GLY A 297 -8.15 23.65 -14.73
N TRP A 298 -8.11 24.27 -13.56
CA TRP A 298 -6.93 24.25 -12.69
C TRP A 298 -6.77 22.91 -11.97
N VAL A 299 -7.88 22.31 -11.51
CA VAL A 299 -7.89 20.97 -10.92
C VAL A 299 -7.45 19.96 -11.98
N LEU A 300 -7.96 20.07 -13.21
CA LEU A 300 -7.55 19.23 -14.34
C LEU A 300 -6.04 19.39 -14.64
N SER A 301 -5.55 20.62 -14.75
CA SER A 301 -4.13 20.92 -15.04
C SER A 301 -3.19 20.34 -13.97
N THR A 302 -3.56 20.52 -12.69
CA THR A 302 -2.82 20.02 -11.52
C THR A 302 -2.77 18.49 -11.51
N LEU A 303 -3.94 17.85 -11.70
CA LEU A 303 -4.05 16.40 -11.80
C LEU A 303 -3.26 15.85 -12.98
N VAL A 304 -3.41 16.41 -14.18
CA VAL A 304 -2.73 15.95 -15.39
C VAL A 304 -1.21 16.03 -15.23
N THR A 305 -0.68 17.09 -14.62
CA THR A 305 0.76 17.18 -14.30
C THR A 305 1.23 15.97 -13.48
N LYS A 306 0.44 15.53 -12.50
CA LYS A 306 0.77 14.34 -11.70
C LYS A 306 0.53 13.01 -12.43
N LEU A 307 -0.50 12.90 -13.27
CA LEU A 307 -0.73 11.72 -14.11
C LEU A 307 0.42 11.54 -15.11
N LYS A 308 0.90 12.63 -15.70
CA LYS A 308 2.07 12.67 -16.59
C LYS A 308 3.31 12.05 -15.94
N GLU A 309 3.64 12.44 -14.71
CA GLU A 309 4.73 11.82 -13.94
C GLU A 309 4.48 10.33 -13.65
N LEU A 310 3.28 9.99 -13.17
CA LEU A 310 2.93 8.62 -12.78
C LEU A 310 3.09 7.64 -13.95
N VAL A 311 2.53 7.98 -15.10
CA VAL A 311 2.52 7.12 -16.28
C VAL A 311 3.91 7.03 -16.92
N LYS A 312 4.72 8.10 -16.90
CA LYS A 312 6.13 8.04 -17.34
C LYS A 312 6.96 7.00 -16.60
N ASN A 313 6.77 6.86 -15.30
CA ASN A 313 7.45 5.83 -14.51
C ASN A 313 7.10 4.40 -14.97
N ASP A 314 5.84 4.15 -15.34
CA ASP A 314 5.41 2.84 -15.88
C ASP A 314 5.93 2.60 -17.31
N LEU A 315 5.98 3.65 -18.15
CA LEU A 315 6.51 3.61 -19.52
C LEU A 315 7.97 3.15 -19.54
N ILE A 316 8.81 3.71 -18.67
CA ILE A 316 10.23 3.34 -18.48
C ILE A 316 10.35 1.86 -18.12
N ASN A 317 9.48 1.37 -17.25
CA ASN A 317 9.45 -0.03 -16.80
C ASN A 317 8.76 -0.99 -17.80
N ARG A 318 8.36 -0.53 -18.99
CA ARG A 318 7.68 -1.31 -20.05
C ARG A 318 6.42 -2.05 -19.57
N HIS A 319 5.65 -1.45 -18.65
CA HIS A 319 4.47 -2.08 -18.04
C HIS A 319 3.19 -1.93 -18.89
N ASN A 320 2.03 -2.32 -18.34
CA ASN A 320 0.73 -1.95 -18.89
C ASN A 320 0.29 -0.65 -18.19
N HIS A 321 -0.13 0.34 -18.96
CA HIS A 321 -0.19 1.76 -18.53
C HIS A 321 -1.59 2.27 -18.22
N CYS A 322 -2.62 1.40 -18.27
CA CYS A 322 -3.99 1.82 -18.01
C CYS A 322 -4.16 2.23 -16.54
N TRP A 323 -4.47 3.50 -16.30
CA TRP A 323 -4.74 4.08 -14.99
C TRP A 323 -6.15 4.66 -14.99
N GLY A 324 -7.00 4.15 -14.10
CA GLY A 324 -8.35 4.67 -13.88
C GLY A 324 -8.33 5.82 -12.87
N VAL A 325 -9.00 6.93 -13.19
CA VAL A 325 -9.19 8.05 -12.27
C VAL A 325 -10.64 8.12 -11.84
N PHE A 326 -10.87 7.97 -10.54
CA PHE A 326 -12.13 8.33 -9.90
C PHE A 326 -12.12 9.83 -9.58
N TRP A 327 -12.92 10.58 -10.33
CA TRP A 327 -13.22 11.99 -10.13
C TRP A 327 -14.74 12.12 -10.02
N ASP A 328 -15.28 12.34 -8.81
CA ASP A 328 -16.71 12.37 -8.47
C ASP A 328 -17.63 12.97 -9.56
N PHE A 329 -17.34 14.19 -10.02
CA PHE A 329 -18.09 14.97 -11.00
C PHE A 329 -18.21 14.30 -12.38
N ALA A 330 -17.16 13.60 -12.80
CA ALA A 330 -17.08 12.90 -14.08
C ALA A 330 -17.36 11.39 -13.97
N SER A 331 -17.28 10.83 -12.75
CA SER A 331 -17.38 9.38 -12.48
C SER A 331 -18.77 8.96 -12.00
N LEU A 332 -19.50 9.85 -11.34
CA LEU A 332 -20.88 9.68 -10.90
C LEU A 332 -21.85 10.46 -11.80
N TYR A 333 -23.10 10.02 -11.89
CA TYR A 333 -24.16 10.77 -12.58
C TYR A 333 -24.41 12.12 -11.88
N GLN A 334 -24.31 13.22 -12.61
CA GLN A 334 -24.61 14.56 -12.10
C GLN A 334 -26.02 15.02 -12.46
N HIS A 335 -26.51 16.07 -11.82
CA HIS A 335 -27.68 16.79 -12.30
C HIS A 335 -27.26 17.68 -13.49
N PRO A 336 -27.89 17.54 -14.70
CA PRO A 336 -27.43 18.23 -15.92
C PRO A 336 -27.40 19.75 -15.82
N ASP A 337 -28.44 20.35 -15.22
CA ASP A 337 -28.49 21.77 -14.88
C ASP A 337 -29.53 22.01 -13.76
N PRO A 338 -29.10 22.02 -12.49
CA PRO A 338 -29.97 22.34 -11.35
C PRO A 338 -30.56 23.76 -11.41
N SER A 339 -29.99 24.67 -12.20
CA SER A 339 -30.46 26.06 -12.29
C SER A 339 -31.62 26.25 -13.28
N SER A 340 -31.85 25.28 -14.16
CA SER A 340 -33.03 25.20 -15.05
C SER A 340 -33.98 24.04 -14.73
N ASP A 341 -33.97 23.57 -13.48
CA ASP A 341 -34.77 22.42 -12.99
C ASP A 341 -34.54 21.10 -13.76
N GLN A 342 -33.36 20.91 -14.37
CA GLN A 342 -32.98 19.68 -15.04
C GLN A 342 -32.26 18.72 -14.09
N TYR A 343 -33.00 17.72 -13.63
CA TYR A 343 -32.54 16.68 -12.70
C TYR A 343 -32.13 15.39 -13.42
N ARG A 344 -31.63 14.43 -12.63
CA ARG A 344 -31.27 13.08 -13.10
C ARG A 344 -32.54 12.29 -13.42
N GLU A 345 -32.46 11.40 -14.39
CA GLU A 345 -33.49 10.37 -14.57
C GLU A 345 -33.53 9.41 -13.37
N GLU A 346 -34.62 8.63 -13.23
CA GLU A 346 -34.82 7.72 -12.09
C GLU A 346 -33.69 6.68 -11.99
N TRP A 347 -33.37 6.00 -13.09
CA TRP A 347 -32.28 5.01 -13.16
C TRP A 347 -30.89 5.64 -12.93
N GLN A 348 -30.68 6.88 -13.37
CA GLN A 348 -29.44 7.64 -13.09
C GLN A 348 -29.34 7.99 -11.59
N THR A 349 -30.47 8.25 -10.95
CA THR A 349 -30.56 8.55 -9.51
C THR A 349 -30.30 7.31 -8.67
N ASP A 350 -30.76 6.14 -9.11
CA ASP A 350 -30.44 4.87 -8.45
C ASP A 350 -28.96 4.50 -8.59
N LEU A 351 -28.38 4.60 -9.80
CA LEU A 351 -26.94 4.41 -10.01
C LEU A 351 -26.08 5.45 -9.28
N PHE A 352 -26.55 6.70 -9.15
CA PHE A 352 -25.89 7.70 -8.31
C PHE A 352 -25.91 7.30 -6.83
N ARG A 353 -27.05 6.79 -6.33
CA ARG A 353 -27.17 6.33 -4.94
C ARG A 353 -26.24 5.14 -4.68
N GLU A 354 -26.17 4.18 -5.59
CA GLU A 354 -25.23 3.07 -5.52
C GLU A 354 -23.78 3.56 -5.51
N GLY A 355 -23.44 4.53 -6.36
CA GLY A 355 -22.12 5.16 -6.41
C GLY A 355 -21.74 5.89 -5.11
N LEU A 356 -22.71 6.54 -4.44
CA LEU A 356 -22.52 7.15 -3.13
C LEU A 356 -22.22 6.13 -2.02
N GLU A 357 -22.89 4.98 -2.01
CA GLU A 357 -22.56 3.87 -1.08
C GLU A 357 -21.16 3.30 -1.38
N ALA A 358 -20.74 3.31 -2.64
CA ALA A 358 -19.44 2.80 -3.08
C ALA A 358 -18.24 3.71 -2.74
N LEU A 359 -18.43 5.03 -2.55
CA LEU A 359 -17.35 5.99 -2.27
C LEU A 359 -16.39 5.54 -1.15
N SER A 360 -16.98 5.01 -0.08
CA SER A 360 -16.23 4.54 1.09
C SER A 360 -15.22 3.45 0.74
N PHE A 361 -15.54 2.53 -0.17
CA PHE A 361 -14.63 1.50 -0.66
C PHE A 361 -13.48 2.09 -1.46
N PHE A 362 -13.72 3.11 -2.28
CA PHE A 362 -12.69 3.79 -3.07
C PHE A 362 -11.70 4.61 -2.23
N TYR A 363 -12.20 5.51 -1.36
CA TYR A 363 -11.33 6.35 -0.52
C TYR A 363 -10.66 5.61 0.63
N SER A 364 -11.18 4.44 1.02
CA SER A 364 -10.56 3.56 2.03
C SER A 364 -10.01 2.25 1.44
N HIS A 365 -9.69 2.19 0.14
CA HIS A 365 -9.01 1.01 -0.38
C HIS A 365 -7.51 1.07 -0.04
N PRO A 366 -6.91 0.06 0.62
CA PRO A 366 -5.52 0.10 1.08
C PRO A 366 -4.48 0.13 -0.06
N TYR A 367 -4.89 -0.26 -1.27
CA TYR A 367 -4.05 -0.27 -2.48
C TYR A 367 -4.41 0.79 -3.52
N ILE A 368 -5.35 1.71 -3.25
CA ILE A 368 -5.62 2.88 -4.11
C ILE A 368 -4.88 4.09 -3.57
N ASN A 369 -4.37 4.94 -4.47
CA ASN A 369 -3.82 6.24 -4.10
C ASN A 369 -4.93 7.30 -4.11
N THR A 370 -5.01 8.12 -3.06
CA THR A 370 -5.89 9.29 -3.01
C THR A 370 -5.06 10.54 -3.25
N TYR A 371 -5.29 11.24 -4.35
CA TYR A 371 -4.67 12.51 -4.67
C TYR A 371 -5.52 13.66 -4.14
N LYS A 372 -4.98 14.41 -3.17
CA LYS A 372 -5.59 15.59 -2.56
C LYS A 372 -5.13 16.85 -3.28
N ILE A 373 -6.05 17.76 -3.58
CA ILE A 373 -5.77 19.13 -4.00
C ILE A 373 -6.34 20.06 -2.92
N THR A 374 -5.47 20.51 -2.02
CA THR A 374 -5.81 21.24 -0.79
C THR A 374 -5.64 22.76 -0.88
N ALA A 375 -4.79 23.24 -1.79
CA ALA A 375 -4.57 24.66 -2.04
C ALA A 375 -5.57 25.23 -3.06
N PHE A 376 -5.72 26.56 -3.05
CA PHE A 376 -6.44 27.29 -4.08
C PHE A 376 -5.53 27.66 -5.27
N PRO A 377 -6.08 27.87 -6.47
CA PRO A 377 -5.34 28.44 -7.59
C PRO A 377 -4.79 29.84 -7.31
N ASP A 378 -3.66 30.18 -7.94
CA ASP A 378 -3.09 31.53 -7.87
C ASP A 378 -4.09 32.59 -8.35
N GLY A 379 -4.15 33.70 -7.61
CA GLY A 379 -5.07 34.80 -7.89
C GLY A 379 -6.53 34.54 -7.50
N TYR A 380 -6.88 33.38 -6.95
CA TYR A 380 -8.20 33.14 -6.37
C TYR A 380 -8.51 34.14 -5.22
N PRO A 381 -9.73 34.70 -5.12
CA PRO A 381 -10.89 34.53 -5.99
C PRO A 381 -10.99 35.57 -7.13
N LYS A 382 -9.96 36.41 -7.38
CA LYS A 382 -10.03 37.56 -8.30
C LYS A 382 -10.35 37.21 -9.77
N GLY A 383 -10.06 35.98 -10.19
CA GLY A 383 -10.39 35.48 -11.53
C GLY A 383 -11.76 34.80 -11.64
N TYR A 384 -12.41 34.50 -10.51
CA TYR A 384 -13.66 33.74 -10.45
C TYR A 384 -14.82 34.74 -10.32
N THR A 385 -15.91 34.54 -11.06
CA THR A 385 -17.14 35.35 -10.89
C THR A 385 -17.86 34.94 -9.61
N VAL A 386 -17.32 35.35 -8.47
CA VAL A 386 -18.09 35.27 -7.23
C VAL A 386 -19.26 36.22 -7.38
N ALA A 387 -20.45 35.63 -7.55
CA ALA A 387 -21.69 36.37 -7.67
C ALA A 387 -21.88 37.30 -6.47
N GLU A 388 -22.70 38.34 -6.64
CA GLU A 388 -22.95 39.41 -5.66
C GLU A 388 -23.63 38.92 -4.35
N ASP A 389 -23.79 37.61 -4.18
CA ASP A 389 -24.28 36.91 -2.99
C ASP A 389 -23.14 36.68 -1.97
N PRO A 390 -23.18 37.32 -0.78
CA PRO A 390 -22.17 37.14 0.26
C PRO A 390 -22.05 35.70 0.80
N THR A 391 -23.09 34.86 0.63
CA THR A 391 -23.05 33.46 1.07
C THR A 391 -22.17 32.61 0.14
N LEU A 392 -22.18 32.88 -1.17
CA LEU A 392 -21.30 32.21 -2.13
C LEU A 392 -19.84 32.61 -1.92
N LEU A 393 -19.55 33.89 -1.65
CA LEU A 393 -18.22 34.36 -1.26
C LEU A 393 -17.70 33.65 0.01
N LYS A 394 -18.57 33.40 0.99
CA LYS A 394 -18.23 32.64 2.20
C LYS A 394 -17.87 31.19 1.88
N HIS A 395 -18.63 30.50 1.02
CA HIS A 395 -18.34 29.10 0.64
C HIS A 395 -17.12 28.98 -0.28
N ALA A 396 -16.90 29.93 -1.18
CA ALA A 396 -15.74 29.99 -2.06
C ALA A 396 -14.43 30.01 -1.25
N THR A 397 -14.39 30.69 -0.11
CA THR A 397 -13.18 30.88 0.70
C THR A 397 -12.93 29.80 1.76
N VAL A 398 -13.82 28.82 1.94
CA VAL A 398 -13.64 27.75 2.95
C VAL A 398 -12.41 26.87 2.60
N PRO A 399 -11.40 26.75 3.48
CA PRO A 399 -10.25 25.88 3.27
C PRO A 399 -10.63 24.41 3.09
N TYR A 400 -9.79 23.63 2.41
CA TYR A 400 -10.01 22.19 2.16
C TYR A 400 -10.43 21.42 3.42
N ALA A 401 -9.71 21.61 4.53
CA ALA A 401 -9.96 20.89 5.79
C ALA A 401 -11.31 21.23 6.46
N GLU A 402 -11.90 22.39 6.17
CA GLU A 402 -13.18 22.83 6.73
C GLU A 402 -14.39 22.36 5.90
N ARG A 403 -14.17 21.65 4.78
CA ARG A 403 -15.21 21.16 3.88
C ARG A 403 -15.64 19.74 4.23
N GLY A 404 -16.95 19.49 4.23
CA GLY A 404 -17.54 18.24 4.71
C GLY A 404 -17.17 16.99 3.89
N TRP A 405 -17.21 17.06 2.55
CA TRP A 405 -16.81 15.94 1.68
C TRP A 405 -15.30 15.63 1.77
N PRO A 406 -14.36 16.59 1.57
CA PRO A 406 -12.93 16.39 1.83
C PRO A 406 -12.57 15.85 3.22
N PHE A 407 -13.29 16.28 4.26
CA PHE A 407 -13.15 15.74 5.62
C PHE A 407 -13.62 14.27 5.68
N THR A 408 -14.79 13.95 5.11
CA THR A 408 -15.34 12.58 5.05
C THR A 408 -14.41 11.62 4.30
N GLU A 409 -13.89 12.04 3.15
CA GLU A 409 -12.93 11.29 2.33
C GLU A 409 -11.61 11.05 3.08
N SER A 410 -11.12 12.06 3.79
CA SER A 410 -9.94 11.95 4.66
C SER A 410 -10.19 10.99 5.83
N CYS A 411 -11.39 10.99 6.42
CA CYS A 411 -11.78 10.06 7.47
C CYS A 411 -11.89 8.61 6.96
N TRP A 412 -12.38 8.39 5.73
CA TRP A 412 -12.37 7.06 5.10
C TRP A 412 -10.94 6.58 4.83
N ALA A 413 -10.07 7.43 4.29
CA ALA A 413 -8.64 7.13 4.16
C ALA A 413 -7.98 6.85 5.53
N GLY A 414 -8.40 7.55 6.58
CA GLY A 414 -8.01 7.33 7.99
C GLY A 414 -8.31 5.93 8.52
N LEU A 415 -9.25 5.19 7.92
CA LEU A 415 -9.55 3.81 8.31
C LEU A 415 -8.47 2.82 7.86
N THR A 416 -7.94 2.97 6.64
CA THR A 416 -7.17 1.91 5.94
C THR A 416 -5.93 2.33 5.14
N GLN A 417 -5.84 3.56 4.60
CA GLN A 417 -4.93 3.84 3.49
C GLN A 417 -3.42 3.88 3.80
N SER A 418 -3.01 4.07 5.05
CA SER A 418 -1.63 4.42 5.42
C SER A 418 -1.10 5.76 4.89
N ALA A 419 -0.01 6.26 5.48
CA ALA A 419 0.49 7.62 5.23
C ALA A 419 1.04 7.86 3.80
N GLY A 420 1.35 6.79 3.05
CA GLY A 420 1.92 6.85 1.70
C GLY A 420 0.89 6.93 0.56
N ARG A 421 -0.36 6.50 0.77
CA ARG A 421 -1.40 6.47 -0.28
C ARG A 421 -2.10 7.80 -0.46
N THR A 422 -2.27 8.57 0.62
CA THR A 422 -2.94 9.88 0.58
C THR A 422 -1.90 10.96 0.31
N ILE A 423 -1.82 11.40 -0.94
CA ILE A 423 -0.76 12.28 -1.48
C ILE A 423 -1.38 13.64 -1.79
N ASP A 424 -0.79 14.71 -1.27
CA ASP A 424 -1.16 16.07 -1.67
C ASP A 424 -0.38 16.43 -2.95
N ILE A 425 -1.09 16.93 -3.96
CA ILE A 425 -0.56 17.27 -5.28
C ILE A 425 -0.77 18.75 -5.64
N SER A 426 -1.20 19.59 -4.69
CA SER A 426 -1.47 21.02 -4.93
C SER A 426 -0.23 21.86 -5.27
N SER A 427 0.96 21.43 -4.86
CA SER A 427 2.21 22.03 -5.32
C SER A 427 2.79 21.21 -6.47
N GLY A 428 3.17 21.88 -7.56
CA GLY A 428 3.98 21.27 -8.63
C GLY A 428 5.40 20.89 -8.19
N GLU A 429 5.83 21.33 -7.01
CA GLU A 429 6.93 20.68 -6.30
C GLU A 429 6.41 19.38 -5.67
N PRO A 430 7.04 18.21 -5.90
CA PRO A 430 6.76 17.03 -5.08
C PRO A 430 6.93 17.41 -3.62
N ARG A 431 6.05 16.90 -2.73
CA ARG A 431 5.99 17.23 -1.29
C ARG A 431 7.35 17.73 -0.80
N LYS A 432 7.39 18.96 -0.26
CA LYS A 432 8.42 19.30 0.73
C LYS A 432 8.21 18.37 1.92
N THR A 433 8.68 17.12 1.80
CA THR A 433 9.32 16.39 2.88
C THR A 433 10.16 17.44 3.58
N LEU A 434 9.78 17.79 4.81
CA LEU A 434 10.36 18.90 5.59
C LEU A 434 11.85 18.93 5.30
N LYS A 435 12.26 19.86 4.43
CA LYS A 435 13.66 19.89 4.01
C LYS A 435 14.41 20.16 5.29
N PRO A 436 15.48 19.42 5.62
CA PRO A 436 16.17 19.65 6.89
C PRO A 436 16.66 21.11 7.04
N GLU A 437 16.86 21.79 5.90
CA GLU A 437 17.01 23.24 5.72
C GLU A 437 15.97 24.14 6.44
N THR A 438 14.76 23.64 6.71
CA THR A 438 13.62 24.40 7.28
C THR A 438 13.42 24.17 8.78
N VAL A 439 14.20 23.28 9.38
CA VAL A 439 14.30 23.11 10.84
C VAL A 439 15.70 23.56 11.24
N ASP A 440 15.81 24.38 12.29
CA ASP A 440 17.10 24.89 12.77
C ASP A 440 17.86 23.79 13.54
N LEU A 441 18.40 22.84 12.77
CA LEU A 441 19.18 21.67 13.22
C LEU A 441 20.59 21.75 12.61
N ASP A 442 21.60 21.22 13.29
CA ASP A 442 22.94 21.08 12.69
C ASP A 442 22.96 20.04 11.56
N ASP A 443 24.02 20.01 10.76
CA ASP A 443 24.06 19.19 9.55
C ASP A 443 24.14 17.67 9.83
N GLU A 444 24.58 17.24 11.02
CA GLU A 444 24.51 15.84 11.46
C GLU A 444 23.06 15.47 11.82
N MET A 445 22.37 16.33 12.59
CA MET A 445 20.95 16.18 12.91
C MET A 445 20.06 16.23 11.66
N LYS A 446 20.40 17.07 10.66
CA LYS A 446 19.71 17.12 9.36
C LYS A 446 19.87 15.81 8.59
N HIS A 447 21.07 15.25 8.53
CA HIS A 447 21.35 13.98 7.86
C HIS A 447 20.61 12.82 8.55
N LEU A 448 20.66 12.79 9.88
CA LEU A 448 19.93 11.80 10.67
C LEU A 448 18.42 11.94 10.47
N TYR A 449 17.85 13.16 10.59
CA TYR A 449 16.43 13.42 10.33
C TYR A 449 15.96 12.84 8.99
N CYS A 450 16.71 13.06 7.91
CA CYS A 450 16.43 12.47 6.59
C CYS A 450 16.43 10.93 6.60
N GLU A 451 17.41 10.28 7.23
CA GLU A 451 17.45 8.81 7.25
C GLU A 451 16.41 8.18 8.19
N LEU A 452 16.13 8.79 9.35
CA LEU A 452 15.07 8.32 10.25
C LEU A 452 13.68 8.46 9.58
N PHE A 453 13.47 9.54 8.83
CA PHE A 453 12.25 9.80 8.04
C PHE A 453 12.06 8.78 6.90
N VAL A 454 13.15 8.30 6.28
CA VAL A 454 13.11 7.36 5.14
C VAL A 454 13.09 5.89 5.59
N LYS A 455 13.85 5.53 6.63
CA LYS A 455 14.00 4.13 7.07
C LYS A 455 12.96 3.72 8.10
N ASN A 456 12.36 4.66 8.83
CA ASN A 456 11.21 4.45 9.70
C ASN A 456 11.42 3.39 10.82
N VAL A 457 12.67 2.96 11.00
CA VAL A 457 13.17 2.04 12.02
C VAL A 457 14.44 2.68 12.55
N VAL A 458 14.45 2.91 13.86
CA VAL A 458 15.58 3.48 14.58
C VAL A 458 15.89 2.51 15.70
N CYS A 459 16.89 1.66 15.53
CA CYS A 459 17.37 0.86 16.66
C CYS A 459 18.41 1.66 17.45
N MET A 460 18.56 1.36 18.74
CA MET A 460 19.58 2.01 19.57
C MET A 460 21.00 1.87 19.00
N ARG A 461 21.30 0.72 18.38
CA ARG A 461 22.58 0.47 17.72
C ARG A 461 22.86 1.44 16.56
N ASP A 462 21.85 1.84 15.79
CA ASP A 462 22.01 2.87 14.75
C ASP A 462 22.34 4.24 15.36
N LEU A 463 21.64 4.62 16.44
CA LEU A 463 21.93 5.88 17.16
C LEU A 463 23.31 5.86 17.83
N GLU A 464 23.74 4.74 18.38
CA GLU A 464 25.07 4.58 18.97
C GLU A 464 26.18 4.58 17.92
N PHE A 465 25.99 3.91 16.79
CA PHE A 465 26.94 3.90 15.68
C PHE A 465 27.08 5.27 15.01
N ARG A 466 25.98 6.01 14.86
CA ARG A 466 25.93 7.29 14.12
C ARG A 466 26.19 8.50 15.01
N LEU A 467 25.78 8.46 16.27
CA LEU A 467 26.01 9.52 17.26
C LEU A 467 26.83 9.00 18.46
N PRO A 468 28.04 8.42 18.26
CA PRO A 468 28.79 7.79 19.35
C PRO A 468 29.22 8.77 20.44
N ALA A 469 29.44 10.04 20.09
CA ALA A 469 29.82 11.09 21.04
C ALA A 469 28.65 11.63 21.89
N MET A 470 27.41 11.35 21.50
CA MET A 470 26.23 11.94 22.12
C MET A 470 25.73 11.09 23.30
N SER A 471 25.42 11.72 24.43
CA SER A 471 24.94 11.02 25.63
C SER A 471 23.58 10.36 25.38
N LEU A 472 23.25 9.32 26.15
CA LEU A 472 21.94 8.67 26.07
C LEU A 472 20.79 9.64 26.36
N SER A 473 20.97 10.59 27.27
CA SER A 473 19.95 11.61 27.57
C SER A 473 19.68 12.52 26.38
N ALA A 474 20.73 13.02 25.72
CA ALA A 474 20.59 13.86 24.54
C ALA A 474 20.02 13.07 23.35
N LYS A 475 20.38 11.78 23.18
CA LYS A 475 19.76 10.89 22.19
C LYS A 475 18.25 10.76 22.39
N MET A 476 17.80 10.68 23.63
CA MET A 476 16.37 10.59 23.95
C MET A 476 15.62 11.92 23.78
N GLU A 477 16.28 13.04 24.08
CA GLU A 477 15.76 14.38 23.82
C GLU A 477 15.58 14.63 22.31
N LEU A 478 16.60 14.31 21.50
CA LEU A 478 16.52 14.37 20.03
C LEU A 478 15.42 13.46 19.47
N VAL A 479 15.29 12.23 19.97
CA VAL A 479 14.19 11.33 19.59
C VAL A 479 12.83 11.96 19.88
N SER A 480 12.66 12.58 21.06
CA SER A 480 11.40 13.24 21.43
C SER A 480 11.09 14.43 20.52
N GLU A 481 12.07 15.28 20.24
CA GLU A 481 11.94 16.43 19.33
C GLU A 481 11.57 16.00 17.90
N ILE A 482 12.15 14.90 17.42
CA ILE A 482 11.82 14.32 16.11
C ILE A 482 10.38 13.79 16.10
N CYS A 483 9.92 13.13 17.17
CA CYS A 483 8.54 12.67 17.30
C CYS A 483 7.55 13.85 17.26
N GLU A 484 7.82 14.92 18.00
CA GLU A 484 6.97 16.13 18.04
C GLU A 484 6.92 16.85 16.68
N LYS A 485 8.03 16.90 15.94
CA LYS A 485 8.12 17.57 14.64
C LYS A 485 7.64 16.74 13.45
N ASN A 486 7.48 15.42 13.58
CA ASN A 486 7.06 14.52 12.48
C ASN A 486 5.56 14.14 12.51
N ILE A 487 4.68 15.12 12.73
CA ILE A 487 3.22 14.96 12.61
C ILE A 487 2.87 14.19 11.32
N SER A 488 1.96 13.23 11.42
CA SER A 488 1.51 12.45 10.27
C SER A 488 0.60 13.28 9.36
N PRO A 489 0.71 13.18 8.03
CA PRO A 489 -0.25 13.80 7.10
C PRO A 489 -1.60 13.04 7.04
N ARG A 490 -1.79 12.01 7.88
CA ARG A 490 -2.97 11.16 7.98
C ARG A 490 -3.27 10.88 9.46
N GLU A 491 -4.40 11.36 9.94
CA GLU A 491 -4.89 11.14 11.31
C GLU A 491 -5.30 9.67 11.57
N GLY A 492 -5.43 9.32 12.84
CA GLY A 492 -6.05 8.05 13.28
C GLY A 492 -7.52 7.87 12.85
N PRO A 493 -8.04 6.63 12.83
CA PRO A 493 -9.45 6.37 12.54
C PRO A 493 -10.34 7.01 13.60
N ILE A 494 -11.21 7.91 13.17
CA ILE A 494 -12.18 8.60 14.02
C ILE A 494 -13.40 7.68 14.22
N ASN A 495 -13.84 7.45 15.46
CA ASN A 495 -15.04 6.67 15.69
C ASN A 495 -16.31 7.44 15.21
N PRO A 496 -17.39 6.77 14.79
CA PRO A 496 -18.59 7.42 14.26
C PRO A 496 -19.20 8.52 15.13
N ASP A 497 -19.11 8.43 16.46
CA ASP A 497 -19.71 9.43 17.36
C ASP A 497 -18.88 10.73 17.38
N PHE A 498 -17.56 10.64 17.26
CA PHE A 498 -16.69 11.81 17.08
C PHE A 498 -16.81 12.38 15.67
N PHE A 499 -16.92 11.54 14.64
CA PHE A 499 -17.20 11.99 13.28
C PHE A 499 -18.52 12.79 13.21
N ASP A 500 -19.56 12.28 13.87
CA ASP A 500 -20.87 12.92 13.97
C ASP A 500 -20.81 14.29 14.66
N CYS A 501 -19.85 14.53 15.58
CA CYS A 501 -19.61 15.85 16.17
C CYS A 501 -18.79 16.75 15.24
N GLU A 502 -17.68 16.26 14.70
CA GLU A 502 -16.76 17.05 13.88
C GLU A 502 -17.41 17.57 12.60
N ILE A 503 -18.25 16.77 11.94
CA ILE A 503 -18.92 17.14 10.70
C ILE A 503 -19.94 18.29 10.88
N GLU A 504 -20.44 18.54 12.10
CA GLU A 504 -21.33 19.69 12.38
C GLU A 504 -20.64 21.04 12.19
N SER A 505 -19.32 21.09 12.38
CA SER A 505 -18.51 22.29 12.13
C SER A 505 -18.19 22.52 10.65
N ARG A 506 -18.36 21.50 9.79
CA ARG A 506 -17.88 21.51 8.40
C ARG A 506 -18.93 22.08 7.43
N SER A 507 -18.45 22.75 6.39
CA SER A 507 -19.30 23.38 5.36
C SER A 507 -19.45 22.52 4.11
N PHE A 508 -20.62 22.57 3.47
CA PHE A 508 -20.90 21.93 2.18
C PHE A 508 -21.22 23.00 1.13
N THR A 509 -20.73 22.82 -0.11
CA THR A 509 -20.80 23.85 -1.18
C THR A 509 -22.23 24.08 -1.70
N ASN A 510 -23.06 23.03 -1.74
CA ASN A 510 -24.30 23.04 -2.52
C ASN A 510 -25.56 23.50 -1.75
N GLN A 511 -25.41 24.08 -0.55
CA GLN A 511 -26.50 24.54 0.35
C GLN A 511 -27.49 23.45 0.82
N VAL A 512 -27.49 22.27 0.21
CA VAL A 512 -28.06 21.04 0.80
C VAL A 512 -27.20 20.65 2.00
N ASP A 513 -27.84 20.39 3.13
CA ASP A 513 -27.15 19.90 4.31
C ASP A 513 -26.87 18.40 4.17
N ASP A 514 -25.78 18.05 3.49
CA ASP A 514 -25.35 16.67 3.28
C ASP A 514 -24.90 15.97 4.59
N LYS A 515 -24.86 16.66 5.74
CA LYS A 515 -24.45 16.09 7.04
C LYS A 515 -25.16 14.76 7.37
N PRO A 516 -26.50 14.62 7.31
CA PRO A 516 -27.16 13.36 7.63
C PRO A 516 -26.78 12.23 6.66
N LEU A 517 -26.47 12.57 5.40
CA LEU A 517 -26.03 11.62 4.38
C LEU A 517 -24.61 11.12 4.69
N VAL A 518 -23.64 12.01 4.92
CA VAL A 518 -22.25 11.59 5.18
C VAL A 518 -22.13 10.88 6.53
N LYS A 519 -22.87 11.29 7.57
CA LYS A 519 -22.94 10.59 8.86
C LYS A 519 -23.39 9.14 8.67
N ARG A 520 -24.49 8.94 7.93
CA ARG A 520 -25.03 7.61 7.59
C ARG A 520 -24.03 6.77 6.81
N LEU A 521 -23.41 7.32 5.76
CA LEU A 521 -22.43 6.61 4.93
C LEU A 521 -21.19 6.23 5.73
N TYR A 522 -20.64 7.16 6.52
CA TYR A 522 -19.46 6.94 7.35
C TYR A 522 -19.72 5.86 8.40
N ARG A 523 -20.78 6.02 9.22
CA ARG A 523 -21.15 5.08 10.28
C ARG A 523 -21.44 3.68 9.73
N SER A 524 -22.24 3.58 8.66
CA SER A 524 -22.57 2.31 8.01
C SER A 524 -21.31 1.55 7.55
N TYR A 525 -20.39 2.25 6.88
CA TYR A 525 -19.15 1.64 6.42
C TYR A 525 -18.19 1.29 7.56
N PHE A 526 -18.04 2.19 8.53
CA PHE A 526 -17.20 1.98 9.71
C PHE A 526 -17.65 0.75 10.48
N GLU A 527 -18.93 0.66 10.83
CA GLU A 527 -19.50 -0.48 11.56
C GLU A 527 -19.38 -1.77 10.74
N LYS A 528 -19.65 -1.74 9.42
CA LYS A 528 -19.46 -2.90 8.52
C LYS A 528 -18.04 -3.45 8.53
N ARG A 529 -17.02 -2.58 8.63
CA ARG A 529 -15.59 -2.96 8.64
C ARG A 529 -15.08 -3.33 10.02
N TYR A 530 -15.25 -2.46 11.00
CA TYR A 530 -14.61 -2.57 12.31
C TYR A 530 -15.25 -3.66 13.18
N THR A 531 -16.56 -3.92 13.06
CA THR A 531 -17.19 -4.99 13.87
C THR A 531 -16.66 -6.38 13.56
N GLN A 532 -16.09 -6.59 12.39
CA GLN A 532 -15.58 -7.88 11.90
C GLN A 532 -14.05 -7.99 11.93
N VAL A 533 -13.35 -6.96 12.41
CA VAL A 533 -11.88 -6.93 12.40
C VAL A 533 -11.30 -7.84 13.47
N GLU A 534 -10.36 -8.69 13.06
CA GLU A 534 -9.56 -9.53 13.96
C GLU A 534 -8.12 -9.01 14.09
N VAL A 535 -7.60 -8.33 13.07
CA VAL A 535 -6.25 -7.74 13.05
C VAL A 535 -6.35 -6.28 12.64
N LEU A 536 -5.83 -5.38 13.48
CA LEU A 536 -5.55 -3.99 13.14
C LEU A 536 -4.04 -3.78 13.10
N ASN A 537 -3.48 -3.61 11.92
CA ASN A 537 -2.06 -3.32 11.72
C ASN A 537 -1.89 -1.88 11.22
N PHE A 538 -1.47 -0.99 12.13
CA PHE A 538 -1.19 0.42 11.89
C PHE A 538 0.31 0.73 12.02
N ARG A 539 1.18 -0.14 11.49
CA ARG A 539 2.62 0.13 11.49
C ARG A 539 2.98 1.36 10.64
N PHE A 540 4.07 2.04 11.00
CA PHE A 540 4.70 3.08 10.16
C PHE A 540 3.80 4.29 9.83
N MET A 541 2.79 4.57 10.64
CA MET A 541 1.84 5.67 10.41
C MET A 541 2.37 7.03 10.85
N ARG A 542 3.49 7.07 11.59
CA ARG A 542 4.05 8.27 12.23
C ARG A 542 3.07 8.90 13.24
N TRP A 543 2.25 8.05 13.86
CA TRP A 543 1.20 8.47 14.77
C TRP A 543 1.74 8.79 16.15
N SER A 544 1.28 9.92 16.72
CA SER A 544 1.56 10.30 18.10
C SER A 544 0.62 9.57 19.08
N ASP A 545 0.76 9.86 20.37
CA ASP A 545 -0.21 9.43 21.38
C ASP A 545 -1.66 9.89 21.04
N ASP A 546 -1.85 11.05 20.41
CA ASP A 546 -3.18 11.58 20.07
C ASP A 546 -3.84 10.76 18.95
N ASP A 547 -3.10 10.47 17.87
CA ASP A 547 -3.56 9.63 16.76
C ASP A 547 -3.90 8.21 17.23
N ILE A 548 -3.06 7.61 18.06
CA ILE A 548 -3.29 6.27 18.61
C ILE A 548 -4.48 6.29 19.58
N ASN A 549 -4.68 7.38 20.31
CA ASN A 549 -5.87 7.57 21.15
C ASN A 549 -7.18 7.62 20.34
N LEU A 550 -7.16 7.98 19.05
CA LEU A 550 -8.32 7.82 18.16
C LEU A 550 -8.63 6.33 17.91
N VAL A 551 -7.63 5.48 17.64
CA VAL A 551 -7.80 4.01 17.57
C VAL A 551 -8.37 3.45 18.88
N ILE A 552 -7.80 3.88 20.01
CA ILE A 552 -8.25 3.45 21.35
C ILE A 552 -9.66 3.96 21.64
N SER A 553 -10.08 5.12 21.12
CA SER A 553 -11.47 5.60 21.22
C SER A 553 -12.45 4.66 20.50
N CYS A 554 -12.09 4.14 19.33
CA CYS A 554 -12.88 3.16 18.59
C CYS A 554 -13.04 1.86 19.40
N ILE A 555 -11.95 1.39 20.00
CA ILE A 555 -11.95 0.25 20.93
C ILE A 555 -12.84 0.53 22.14
N ARG A 556 -12.71 1.70 22.78
CA ARG A 556 -13.44 2.10 24.00
C ARG A 556 -14.96 2.09 23.81
N GLN A 557 -15.43 2.50 22.63
CA GLN A 557 -16.85 2.45 22.26
C GLN A 557 -17.33 1.05 21.85
N GLY A 558 -16.43 0.08 21.68
CA GLY A 558 -16.76 -1.32 21.40
C GLY A 558 -16.95 -1.64 19.91
N TYR A 559 -16.48 -0.79 19.00
CA TYR A 559 -16.60 -1.03 17.56
C TYR A 559 -15.72 -2.20 17.06
N THR A 560 -14.76 -2.69 17.85
CA THR A 560 -13.81 -3.75 17.49
C THR A 560 -13.92 -5.00 18.40
N PRO A 561 -15.10 -5.63 18.51
CA PRO A 561 -15.35 -6.69 19.51
C PRO A 561 -14.54 -7.98 19.24
N ASN A 562 -14.18 -8.23 17.98
CA ASN A 562 -13.49 -9.44 17.53
C ASN A 562 -11.96 -9.29 17.43
N LEU A 563 -11.40 -8.15 17.85
CA LEU A 563 -9.98 -7.86 17.71
C LEU A 563 -9.11 -8.85 18.50
N LYS A 564 -8.20 -9.53 17.81
CA LYS A 564 -7.24 -10.52 18.33
C LYS A 564 -5.80 -10.01 18.35
N ARG A 565 -5.44 -9.18 17.36
CA ARG A 565 -4.13 -8.57 17.20
C ARG A 565 -4.23 -7.06 16.96
N LEU A 566 -3.45 -6.28 17.71
CA LEU A 566 -3.23 -4.86 17.48
C LEU A 566 -1.74 -4.59 17.28
N ASP A 567 -1.35 -4.12 16.10
CA ASP A 567 0.02 -3.72 15.79
C ASP A 567 0.11 -2.21 15.59
N LEU A 568 0.84 -1.55 16.50
CA LEU A 568 1.13 -0.13 16.54
C LEU A 568 2.64 0.13 16.38
N SER A 569 3.42 -0.84 15.89
CA SER A 569 4.88 -0.75 15.79
C SER A 569 5.34 0.39 14.87
N SER A 570 6.53 0.94 15.14
CA SER A 570 7.17 1.99 14.34
C SER A 570 6.28 3.23 14.17
N ASN A 571 5.71 3.67 15.30
CA ASN A 571 5.04 4.96 15.47
C ASN A 571 5.75 5.76 16.57
N PHE A 572 5.10 6.81 17.06
CA PHE A 572 5.57 7.64 18.16
C PHE A 572 4.70 7.45 19.42
N ALA A 573 4.25 6.22 19.66
CA ALA A 573 3.51 5.86 20.87
C ALA A 573 4.33 6.15 22.13
N GLY A 574 3.70 6.82 23.09
CA GLY A 574 4.23 7.14 24.39
C GLY A 574 3.38 6.59 25.53
N PRO A 575 3.58 7.09 26.75
CA PRO A 575 2.86 6.60 27.93
C PRO A 575 1.35 6.86 27.91
N SER A 576 0.85 7.86 27.17
CA SER A 576 -0.58 8.18 27.15
C SER A 576 -1.38 7.10 26.44
N SER A 577 -0.98 6.72 25.22
CA SER A 577 -1.64 5.65 24.47
C SER A 577 -1.45 4.28 25.14
N CYS A 578 -0.30 4.01 25.75
CA CYS A 578 -0.06 2.78 26.50
C CYS A 578 -1.03 2.62 27.69
N GLY A 579 -1.23 3.68 28.49
CA GLY A 579 -2.19 3.67 29.59
C GLY A 579 -3.64 3.59 29.10
N ALA A 580 -3.98 4.36 28.07
CA ALA A 580 -5.32 4.33 27.48
C ALA A 580 -5.68 2.96 26.86
N LEU A 581 -4.69 2.23 26.31
CA LEU A 581 -4.86 0.84 25.85
C LEU A 581 -5.06 -0.10 27.04
N ALA A 582 -4.28 0.05 28.12
CA ALA A 582 -4.45 -0.76 29.33
C ALA A 582 -5.86 -0.59 29.92
N ASP A 583 -6.38 0.63 30.00
CA ASP A 583 -7.73 0.93 30.46
C ASP A 583 -8.81 0.18 29.67
N VAL A 584 -8.72 0.14 28.33
CA VAL A 584 -9.75 -0.52 27.51
C VAL A 584 -9.65 -2.05 27.53
N ILE A 585 -8.44 -2.60 27.72
CA ILE A 585 -8.25 -4.04 27.96
C ILE A 585 -8.85 -4.43 29.31
N LEU A 586 -8.53 -3.69 30.37
CA LEU A 586 -9.08 -3.91 31.73
C LEU A 586 -10.60 -3.72 31.79
N ALA A 587 -11.14 -2.77 31.03
CA ALA A 587 -12.58 -2.59 30.84
C ALA A 587 -13.24 -3.66 29.93
N LYS A 588 -12.48 -4.67 29.49
CA LYS A 588 -12.93 -5.80 28.65
C LYS A 588 -13.59 -5.38 27.33
N LYS A 589 -13.14 -4.27 26.75
CA LYS A 589 -13.62 -3.76 25.46
C LYS A 589 -13.09 -4.56 24.27
N VAL A 590 -11.99 -5.28 24.48
CA VAL A 590 -11.33 -6.18 23.52
C VAL A 590 -11.10 -7.56 24.17
N PRO A 591 -12.17 -8.35 24.41
CA PRO A 591 -12.10 -9.60 25.16
C PRO A 591 -11.34 -10.72 24.45
N HIS A 592 -10.96 -10.52 23.18
CA HIS A 592 -10.24 -11.47 22.35
C HIS A 592 -8.81 -11.02 21.99
N LEU A 593 -8.39 -9.82 22.41
CA LEU A 593 -7.07 -9.28 22.08
C LEU A 593 -6.00 -10.02 22.88
N THR A 594 -5.21 -10.82 22.17
CA THR A 594 -4.14 -11.65 22.75
C THR A 594 -2.76 -11.27 22.27
N GLU A 595 -2.65 -10.49 21.19
CA GLU A 595 -1.38 -10.12 20.57
C GLU A 595 -1.27 -8.59 20.43
N VAL A 596 -0.25 -8.00 21.04
CA VAL A 596 -0.03 -6.54 21.04
C VAL A 596 1.41 -6.23 20.64
N TYR A 597 1.57 -5.38 19.62
CA TYR A 597 2.87 -4.98 19.10
C TYR A 597 3.07 -3.47 19.22
N PHE A 598 4.16 -3.10 19.88
CA PHE A 598 4.64 -1.73 20.04
C PHE A 598 6.11 -1.58 19.62
N SER A 599 6.68 -2.54 18.89
CA SER A 599 8.09 -2.53 18.48
C SER A 599 8.48 -1.20 17.83
N TYR A 600 9.69 -0.71 18.10
CA TYR A 600 10.26 0.53 17.57
C TYR A 600 9.42 1.80 17.83
N ASN A 601 8.58 1.82 18.87
CA ASN A 601 8.02 3.05 19.43
C ASN A 601 9.02 3.65 20.43
N LEU A 602 9.78 4.64 19.98
CA LEU A 602 10.98 5.12 20.68
C LEU A 602 10.67 5.95 21.95
N ASN A 603 9.46 6.53 22.02
CA ASN A 603 8.98 7.35 23.15
C ASN A 603 8.32 6.51 24.27
N LEU A 604 8.28 5.19 24.12
CA LEU A 604 7.59 4.29 25.03
C LEU A 604 8.43 4.07 26.30
N GLY A 605 9.57 3.39 26.17
CA GLY A 605 10.53 3.15 27.24
C GLY A 605 9.95 2.61 28.56
N ASN A 606 10.64 2.86 29.66
CA ASN A 606 10.18 2.41 30.98
C ASN A 606 8.81 2.98 31.39
N LYS A 607 8.48 4.23 30.98
CA LYS A 607 7.22 4.89 31.37
C LYS A 607 6.02 4.28 30.64
N GLY A 608 6.14 4.05 29.33
CA GLY A 608 5.10 3.43 28.50
C GLY A 608 4.85 1.98 28.89
N VAL A 609 5.91 1.19 29.12
CA VAL A 609 5.75 -0.18 29.63
C VAL A 609 5.10 -0.19 31.01
N SER A 610 5.46 0.75 31.91
CA SER A 610 4.79 0.87 33.21
C SER A 610 3.31 1.21 33.07
N ALA A 611 2.93 2.08 32.12
CA ALA A 611 1.53 2.43 31.86
C ALA A 611 0.73 1.28 31.22
N LEU A 612 1.37 0.46 30.36
CA LEU A 612 0.75 -0.74 29.78
C LEU A 612 0.68 -1.92 30.78
N SER A 613 1.62 -1.99 31.73
CA SER A 613 1.82 -3.13 32.63
C SER A 613 0.56 -3.69 33.30
N PRO A 614 -0.44 -2.88 33.78
CA PRO A 614 -1.63 -3.40 34.43
C PRO A 614 -2.47 -4.35 33.56
N ALA A 615 -2.39 -4.23 32.23
CA ALA A 615 -3.13 -5.05 31.28
C ALA A 615 -2.36 -6.28 30.77
N VAL A 616 -1.07 -6.44 31.10
CA VAL A 616 -0.20 -7.48 30.53
C VAL A 616 -0.72 -8.90 30.79
N ASN A 617 -1.37 -9.14 31.92
CA ASN A 617 -1.96 -10.47 32.23
C ASN A 617 -3.11 -10.87 31.30
N SER A 618 -3.69 -9.94 30.54
CA SER A 618 -4.69 -10.23 29.50
C SER A 618 -4.09 -10.47 28.11
N ILE A 619 -2.79 -10.22 27.93
CA ILE A 619 -2.08 -10.34 26.65
C ILE A 619 -1.30 -11.66 26.65
N ARG A 620 -1.34 -12.41 25.54
CA ARG A 620 -0.56 -13.66 25.38
C ARG A 620 0.83 -13.38 24.79
N SER A 621 0.88 -12.55 23.76
CA SER A 621 2.08 -12.23 22.98
C SER A 621 2.30 -10.73 22.95
N LEU A 622 3.44 -10.29 23.49
CA LEU A 622 3.77 -8.88 23.67
C LEU A 622 5.12 -8.56 23.00
N HIS A 623 5.09 -7.68 21.99
CA HIS A 623 6.26 -7.24 21.27
C HIS A 623 6.62 -5.78 21.64
N LEU A 624 7.80 -5.61 22.24
CA LEU A 624 8.36 -4.35 22.72
C LEU A 624 9.78 -4.12 22.19
N GLU A 625 10.08 -4.71 21.03
CA GLU A 625 11.40 -4.74 20.40
C GLU A 625 11.86 -3.29 20.12
N GLY A 626 13.07 -2.87 20.47
CA GLY A 626 13.58 -1.53 20.18
C GLY A 626 12.77 -0.35 20.76
N THR A 627 12.11 -0.52 21.91
CA THR A 627 11.27 0.51 22.56
C THR A 627 11.99 1.35 23.62
N PHE A 628 13.31 1.21 23.76
CA PHE A 628 14.12 1.81 24.84
C PHE A 628 13.67 1.36 26.24
N LEU A 629 13.15 0.13 26.33
CA LEU A 629 12.88 -0.54 27.58
C LEU A 629 14.18 -0.77 28.35
N GLY A 630 14.14 -0.58 29.66
CA GLY A 630 15.21 -0.99 30.56
C GLY A 630 14.69 -1.71 31.80
N SER A 631 15.57 -1.83 32.81
CA SER A 631 15.32 -2.65 34.00
C SER A 631 14.01 -2.33 34.73
N LYS A 632 13.58 -1.05 34.78
CA LYS A 632 12.36 -0.64 35.49
C LYS A 632 11.07 -1.11 34.81
N GLY A 633 11.00 -1.08 33.48
CA GLY A 633 9.84 -1.61 32.75
C GLY A 633 9.83 -3.14 32.74
N CYS A 634 10.99 -3.79 32.74
CA CYS A 634 11.08 -5.24 32.97
C CYS A 634 10.53 -5.62 34.35
N GLN A 635 10.87 -4.86 35.39
CA GLN A 635 10.31 -5.02 36.74
C GLN A 635 8.79 -4.80 36.75
N ALA A 636 8.27 -3.76 36.09
CA ALA A 636 6.83 -3.51 36.02
C ALA A 636 6.04 -4.66 35.36
N ILE A 637 6.59 -5.29 34.31
CA ILE A 637 6.02 -6.50 33.71
C ILE A 637 6.06 -7.66 34.73
N ALA A 638 7.22 -7.92 35.33
CA ALA A 638 7.40 -9.02 36.28
C ALA A 638 6.48 -8.90 37.51
N ASP A 639 6.37 -7.71 38.09
CA ASP A 639 5.55 -7.44 39.27
C ASP A 639 4.08 -7.78 39.04
N VAL A 640 3.52 -7.43 37.87
CA VAL A 640 2.11 -7.70 37.53
C VAL A 640 1.89 -9.19 37.19
N VAL A 641 2.83 -9.82 36.50
CA VAL A 641 2.77 -11.25 36.13
C VAL A 641 2.93 -12.16 37.36
N LEU A 642 3.73 -11.77 38.36
CA LEU A 642 3.89 -12.51 39.62
C LEU A 642 2.70 -12.35 40.60
N GLN A 643 1.80 -11.38 40.37
CA GLN A 643 0.62 -11.16 41.21
C GLN A 643 -0.59 -12.01 40.79
N ASP A 644 -0.54 -12.69 39.65
CA ASP A 644 -1.69 -13.37 39.04
C ASP A 644 -1.28 -14.65 38.30
N ASP A 645 -1.47 -15.80 38.96
CA ASP A 645 -1.24 -17.13 38.38
C ASP A 645 -2.12 -17.42 37.13
N SER A 646 -3.16 -16.61 36.86
CA SER A 646 -4.00 -16.72 35.67
C SER A 646 -3.49 -15.92 34.47
N SER A 647 -2.35 -15.23 34.60
CA SER A 647 -1.72 -14.44 33.53
C SER A 647 -1.61 -15.22 32.21
N LEU A 648 -2.08 -14.60 31.13
CA LEU A 648 -2.06 -15.18 29.78
C LEU A 648 -0.70 -15.05 29.09
N LEU A 649 0.24 -14.25 29.62
CA LEU A 649 1.51 -13.95 28.96
C LEU A 649 2.36 -15.20 28.77
N ARG A 650 2.64 -15.55 27.51
CA ARG A 650 3.50 -16.68 27.13
C ARG A 650 4.66 -16.27 26.23
N GLU A 651 4.51 -15.19 25.47
CA GLU A 651 5.50 -14.78 24.49
C GLU A 651 5.88 -13.33 24.73
N LEU A 652 7.18 -13.09 24.99
CA LEU A 652 7.70 -11.77 25.32
C LEU A 652 8.92 -11.47 24.45
N TYR A 653 8.75 -10.51 23.53
CA TYR A 653 9.79 -10.12 22.57
C TYR A 653 10.35 -8.75 22.92
N LEU A 654 11.60 -8.72 23.39
CA LEU A 654 12.28 -7.54 23.91
C LEU A 654 13.57 -7.20 23.16
N HIS A 655 13.85 -7.79 21.99
CA HIS A 655 15.11 -7.56 21.28
C HIS A 655 15.38 -6.09 20.94
N ASP A 656 16.65 -5.74 20.72
CA ASP A 656 17.11 -4.36 20.47
C ASP A 656 16.84 -3.35 21.61
N ASN A 657 16.66 -3.81 22.85
CA ASN A 657 16.58 -2.96 24.04
C ASN A 657 17.86 -3.05 24.90
N PRO A 658 18.95 -2.33 24.57
CA PRO A 658 20.24 -2.43 25.26
C PRO A 658 20.27 -1.78 26.65
N LEU A 659 19.17 -1.18 27.12
CA LEU A 659 19.03 -0.59 28.45
C LEU A 659 18.53 -1.60 29.51
N ILE A 660 18.38 -2.87 29.13
CA ILE A 660 18.04 -3.97 30.05
C ILE A 660 19.33 -4.43 30.74
N GLU A 661 19.59 -3.89 31.92
CA GLU A 661 20.72 -4.28 32.76
C GLU A 661 20.40 -5.55 33.59
N LEU A 662 21.36 -5.98 34.42
CA LEU A 662 21.24 -7.17 35.28
C LEU A 662 19.95 -7.22 36.11
N GLU A 663 19.50 -6.10 36.69
CA GLU A 663 18.24 -6.07 37.45
C GLU A 663 17.01 -6.30 36.57
N GLY A 664 17.04 -5.86 35.30
CA GLY A 664 16.01 -6.20 34.32
C GLY A 664 16.02 -7.69 33.98
N CYS A 665 17.21 -8.26 33.78
CA CYS A 665 17.35 -9.70 33.55
C CYS A 665 16.90 -10.54 34.75
N LYS A 666 17.15 -10.10 36.00
CA LYS A 666 16.62 -10.73 37.22
C LYS A 666 15.09 -10.67 37.29
N ALA A 667 14.49 -9.53 36.94
CA ALA A 667 13.04 -9.40 36.87
C ALA A 667 12.44 -10.38 35.86
N LEU A 668 13.00 -10.46 34.64
CA LEU A 668 12.56 -11.41 33.62
C LEU A 668 12.81 -12.88 34.03
N ALA A 669 13.93 -13.17 34.68
CA ALA A 669 14.24 -14.50 35.22
C ALA A 669 13.17 -14.98 36.22
N SER A 670 12.57 -14.08 37.01
CA SER A 670 11.51 -14.43 37.97
C SER A 670 10.21 -14.92 37.32
N ILE A 671 9.94 -14.51 36.07
CA ILE A 671 8.76 -14.91 35.29
C ILE A 671 9.06 -15.87 34.14
N ALA A 672 10.34 -16.17 33.88
CA ALA A 672 10.77 -16.99 32.73
C ALA A 672 10.13 -18.39 32.68
N SER A 673 9.75 -18.94 33.84
CA SER A 673 9.03 -20.22 33.95
C SER A 673 7.59 -20.20 33.44
N GLN A 674 7.01 -19.02 33.26
CA GLN A 674 5.67 -18.84 32.70
C GLN A 674 5.68 -18.73 31.16
N LEU A 675 6.85 -18.42 30.57
CA LEU A 675 6.99 -18.11 29.15
C LEU A 675 7.26 -19.35 28.27
N GLU A 676 6.65 -19.34 27.09
CA GLU A 676 6.97 -20.18 25.93
C GLU A 676 8.05 -19.51 25.05
N VAL A 677 8.10 -18.17 24.99
CA VAL A 677 9.09 -17.42 24.21
C VAL A 677 9.66 -16.27 25.05
N LEU A 678 10.99 -16.21 25.12
CA LEU A 678 11.74 -15.06 25.62
C LEU A 678 12.80 -14.66 24.59
N ASP A 679 12.65 -13.47 24.02
CA ASP A 679 13.57 -12.91 23.04
C ASP A 679 14.30 -11.70 23.62
N LEU A 680 15.61 -11.86 23.83
CA LEU A 680 16.51 -10.86 24.41
C LEU A 680 17.73 -10.62 23.50
N ALA A 681 17.58 -10.80 22.19
CA ALA A 681 18.66 -10.53 21.26
C ALA A 681 19.04 -9.03 21.28
N ASN A 682 20.34 -8.71 21.31
CA ASN A 682 20.83 -7.32 21.34
C ASN A 682 20.28 -6.49 22.54
N CYS A 683 20.17 -7.11 23.72
CA CYS A 683 19.64 -6.50 24.95
C CYS A 683 20.71 -6.16 26.01
N ASN A 684 22.00 -6.23 25.66
CA ASN A 684 23.13 -6.03 26.58
C ASN A 684 23.23 -7.09 27.71
N VAL A 685 22.85 -8.34 27.42
CA VAL A 685 22.95 -9.46 28.36
C VAL A 685 24.41 -9.86 28.59
N ASP A 686 24.94 -9.56 29.77
CA ASP A 686 26.30 -9.96 30.20
C ASP A 686 26.35 -11.40 30.75
N ASN A 687 27.55 -11.87 31.09
CA ASN A 687 27.76 -13.21 31.69
C ASN A 687 26.89 -13.44 32.93
N SER A 688 26.77 -12.43 33.81
CA SER A 688 25.99 -12.49 35.05
C SER A 688 24.49 -12.63 34.76
N SER A 689 23.99 -11.87 33.80
CA SER A 689 22.60 -11.86 33.36
C SER A 689 22.23 -13.15 32.64
N CYS A 690 23.11 -13.66 31.77
CA CYS A 690 22.94 -14.95 31.10
C CYS A 690 22.82 -16.08 32.13
N ALA A 691 23.78 -16.17 33.06
CA ALA A 691 23.74 -17.17 34.13
C ALA A 691 22.46 -17.08 34.98
N CYS A 692 22.01 -15.87 35.33
CA CYS A 692 20.78 -15.66 36.10
C CYS A 692 19.52 -16.14 35.37
N LEU A 693 19.40 -15.84 34.07
CA LEU A 693 18.28 -16.31 33.23
C LEU A 693 18.30 -17.84 33.09
N VAL A 694 19.47 -18.41 32.78
CA VAL A 694 19.69 -19.85 32.59
C VAL A 694 19.36 -20.64 33.86
N GLU A 695 19.86 -20.21 35.03
CA GLU A 695 19.58 -20.86 36.32
C GLU A 695 18.09 -20.81 36.68
N ALA A 696 17.40 -19.71 36.40
CA ALA A 696 15.98 -19.60 36.65
C ALA A 696 15.18 -20.56 35.75
N ILE A 697 15.47 -20.63 34.45
CA ILE A 697 14.79 -21.53 33.51
C ILE A 697 14.93 -23.01 33.91
N ILE A 698 16.14 -23.43 34.30
CA ILE A 698 16.42 -24.82 34.75
C ILE A 698 15.65 -25.17 36.04
N ARG A 699 15.37 -24.20 36.90
CA ARG A 699 14.73 -24.42 38.21
C ARG A 699 13.24 -24.80 38.15
N PHE A 700 12.58 -24.56 37.02
CA PHE A 700 11.14 -24.77 36.85
C PHE A 700 10.83 -25.77 35.72
N PRO A 701 9.62 -26.36 35.65
CA PRO A 701 9.28 -27.31 34.59
C PRO A 701 9.49 -26.72 33.18
N PRO A 702 10.07 -27.47 32.24
CA PRO A 702 10.37 -26.95 30.91
C PRO A 702 9.10 -26.57 30.16
N ARG A 703 9.04 -25.30 29.72
CA ARG A 703 7.99 -24.73 28.86
C ARG A 703 8.54 -23.97 27.66
N LEU A 704 9.79 -23.53 27.74
CA LEU A 704 10.40 -22.64 26.76
C LEU A 704 10.53 -23.34 25.41
N ARG A 705 10.01 -22.68 24.37
CA ARG A 705 10.02 -23.07 22.96
C ARG A 705 11.01 -22.22 22.16
N LYS A 706 11.08 -20.90 22.40
CA LYS A 706 12.15 -20.04 21.85
C LYS A 706 12.92 -19.33 22.97
N PHE A 707 14.24 -19.38 22.88
CA PHE A 707 15.14 -18.53 23.67
C PHE A 707 16.16 -17.86 22.74
N ASP A 708 16.12 -16.54 22.64
CA ASP A 708 17.05 -15.78 21.81
C ASP A 708 17.95 -14.90 22.68
N LEU A 709 19.26 -15.12 22.55
CA LEU A 709 20.30 -14.32 23.22
C LEU A 709 21.35 -13.83 22.21
N ALA A 710 21.05 -13.86 20.90
CA ALA A 710 21.98 -13.39 19.88
C ALA A 710 22.45 -11.94 20.12
N LYS A 711 23.62 -11.57 19.57
CA LYS A 711 24.16 -10.21 19.57
C LYS A 711 24.37 -9.59 20.97
N ASN A 712 24.57 -10.42 21.99
CA ASN A 712 24.84 -10.00 23.36
C ASN A 712 26.32 -10.19 23.76
N PRO A 713 26.85 -9.39 24.71
CA PRO A 713 28.27 -9.34 25.02
C PRO A 713 28.84 -10.51 25.83
N PHE A 714 28.04 -11.48 26.25
CA PHE A 714 28.52 -12.64 27.02
C PHE A 714 29.46 -13.56 26.21
N ASP A 715 30.34 -14.25 26.93
CA ASP A 715 31.37 -15.15 26.41
C ASP A 715 31.21 -16.59 26.97
N ASP A 716 32.27 -17.40 26.85
CA ASP A 716 32.30 -18.79 27.33
C ASP A 716 31.93 -18.92 28.82
N ALA A 717 32.26 -17.94 29.67
CA ALA A 717 31.92 -17.98 31.09
C ALA A 717 30.42 -17.73 31.34
N GLY A 718 29.72 -17.06 30.43
CA GLY A 718 28.25 -16.96 30.44
C GLY A 718 27.53 -18.25 30.05
N CYS A 719 28.25 -19.25 29.51
CA CYS A 719 27.67 -20.47 28.94
C CYS A 719 27.72 -21.71 29.85
N ASP A 720 28.28 -21.61 31.07
CA ASP A 720 28.53 -22.72 32.01
C ASP A 720 27.36 -23.72 32.12
N LYS A 721 26.12 -23.20 32.22
CA LYS A 721 24.88 -24.01 32.36
C LYS A 721 24.00 -24.03 31.10
N MET A 722 24.47 -23.49 29.98
CA MET A 722 23.67 -23.42 28.74
C MET A 722 23.33 -24.82 28.21
N LYS A 723 24.27 -25.77 28.34
CA LYS A 723 24.06 -27.19 28.00
C LYS A 723 22.95 -27.83 28.85
N ASP A 724 22.94 -27.54 30.15
CA ASP A 724 21.93 -28.05 31.08
C ASP A 724 20.54 -27.50 30.74
N LEU A 725 20.44 -26.22 30.35
CA LEU A 725 19.19 -25.62 29.85
C LEU A 725 18.68 -26.30 28.58
N ILE A 726 19.54 -26.54 27.58
CA ILE A 726 19.12 -27.19 26.32
C ILE A 726 18.63 -28.62 26.61
N LEU A 727 19.32 -29.37 27.49
CA LEU A 727 18.90 -30.71 27.91
C LEU A 727 17.58 -30.69 28.71
N HIS A 728 17.44 -29.75 29.65
CA HIS A 728 16.23 -29.58 30.46
C HIS A 728 15.01 -29.23 29.60
N CYS A 729 15.17 -28.32 28.64
CA CYS A 729 14.12 -27.92 27.70
C CYS A 729 14.04 -28.80 26.43
N ALA A 730 14.79 -29.91 26.33
CA ALA A 730 14.97 -30.64 25.06
C ALA A 730 13.66 -31.07 24.38
N ALA A 731 12.62 -31.36 25.15
CA ALA A 731 11.30 -31.77 24.63
C ALA A 731 10.39 -30.60 24.20
N THR A 732 10.64 -29.37 24.68
CA THR A 732 9.81 -28.18 24.38
C THR A 732 10.50 -27.22 23.42
N LEU A 733 11.83 -27.13 23.49
CA LEU A 733 12.63 -26.16 22.75
C LEU A 733 12.53 -26.40 21.23
N GLU A 734 12.15 -25.36 20.51
CA GLU A 734 12.03 -25.32 19.04
C GLU A 734 13.15 -24.49 18.41
N SER A 735 13.68 -23.49 19.13
CA SER A 735 14.88 -22.75 18.70
C SER A 735 15.62 -22.11 19.87
N ILE A 736 16.94 -22.24 19.85
CA ILE A 736 17.86 -21.40 20.63
C ILE A 736 18.80 -20.67 19.67
N SER A 737 19.20 -19.45 20.01
CA SER A 737 19.99 -18.57 19.15
C SER A 737 21.03 -17.84 19.98
N LEU A 738 22.32 -18.12 19.70
CA LEU A 738 23.48 -17.50 20.33
C LEU A 738 24.38 -16.82 19.28
N ALA A 739 23.84 -16.53 18.10
CA ALA A 739 24.55 -15.92 16.98
C ALA A 739 25.16 -14.56 17.36
N GLU A 740 26.32 -14.21 16.80
CA GLU A 740 27.01 -12.93 17.04
C GLU A 740 27.32 -12.62 18.53
N THR A 741 27.46 -13.64 19.38
CA THR A 741 27.96 -13.53 20.77
C THR A 741 29.48 -13.78 20.85
N ASN A 742 30.12 -13.50 21.98
CA ASN A 742 31.58 -13.63 22.16
C ASN A 742 32.06 -15.06 22.48
N ILE A 743 31.18 -16.05 22.40
CA ILE A 743 31.49 -17.46 22.68
C ILE A 743 32.45 -18.07 21.63
N SER A 744 33.34 -18.95 22.08
CA SER A 744 34.35 -19.60 21.26
C SER A 744 33.76 -20.67 20.34
N SER A 745 34.51 -21.02 19.29
CA SER A 745 34.13 -22.12 18.38
C SER A 745 34.04 -23.47 19.08
N SER A 746 34.75 -23.68 20.19
CA SER A 746 34.64 -24.89 21.00
C SER A 746 33.27 -24.97 21.67
N ILE A 747 32.86 -23.91 22.39
CA ILE A 747 31.55 -23.87 23.06
C ILE A 747 30.41 -23.96 22.04
N ARG A 748 30.50 -23.28 20.89
CA ARG A 748 29.51 -23.44 19.80
C ARG A 748 29.41 -24.88 19.29
N ALA A 749 30.53 -25.55 19.09
CA ALA A 749 30.54 -26.95 18.66
C ALA A 749 29.91 -27.85 19.74
N ASP A 750 30.32 -27.69 21.01
CA ASP A 750 29.82 -28.49 22.13
C ASP A 750 28.31 -28.33 22.32
N LEU A 751 27.78 -27.10 22.28
CA LEU A 751 26.34 -26.83 22.34
C LEU A 751 25.62 -27.35 21.07
N GLY A 752 26.24 -27.23 19.89
CA GLY A 752 25.73 -27.73 18.62
C GLY A 752 25.52 -29.25 18.53
N THR A 753 26.14 -30.01 19.43
CA THR A 753 25.92 -31.47 19.58
C THR A 753 24.72 -31.83 20.45
N VAL A 754 24.15 -30.89 21.22
CA VAL A 754 23.07 -31.20 22.18
C VAL A 754 21.74 -31.38 21.44
N PRO A 755 21.08 -32.55 21.55
CA PRO A 755 19.80 -32.79 20.87
C PRO A 755 18.64 -32.12 21.60
N PHE A 756 17.74 -31.50 20.83
CA PHE A 756 16.45 -30.96 21.27
C PHE A 756 15.46 -31.02 20.10
N LYS A 757 14.15 -30.91 20.38
CA LYS A 757 13.05 -31.05 19.40
C LYS A 757 13.25 -30.20 18.12
N GLY A 758 13.75 -28.97 18.24
CA GLY A 758 14.04 -28.10 17.10
C GLY A 758 15.26 -28.47 16.24
N ALA A 759 16.14 -29.37 16.72
CA ALA A 759 17.42 -29.68 16.09
C ALA A 759 17.33 -30.54 14.81
N GLU A 760 16.12 -30.98 14.43
CA GLU A 760 15.86 -31.85 13.26
C GLU A 760 15.75 -31.06 11.93
N ASN A 761 15.40 -29.76 11.97
CA ASN A 761 15.24 -28.90 10.78
C ASN A 761 16.55 -28.15 10.42
N ARG A 762 17.59 -28.87 9.98
CA ARG A 762 18.93 -28.28 9.68
C ARG A 762 19.14 -27.82 8.23
N ASP A 763 18.18 -28.00 7.33
CA ASP A 763 18.41 -27.93 5.86
C ASP A 763 18.04 -26.59 5.15
N GLU A 764 17.66 -25.51 5.85
CA GLU A 764 17.42 -24.20 5.20
C GLU A 764 18.64 -23.25 5.25
N PRO A 765 19.17 -22.79 4.11
CA PRO A 765 20.37 -21.96 4.05
C PRO A 765 20.06 -20.46 4.13
N PHE A 766 19.76 -19.95 5.34
CA PHE A 766 19.82 -18.51 5.63
C PHE A 766 20.69 -18.23 6.86
N TRP A 767 21.90 -17.74 6.59
CA TRP A 767 22.85 -17.06 7.49
C TRP A 767 23.07 -17.67 8.88
N GLY A 768 24.10 -18.51 8.98
CA GLY A 768 25.00 -18.45 10.13
C GLY A 768 24.48 -18.96 11.47
N LEU A 769 24.06 -20.23 11.51
CA LEU A 769 23.91 -21.04 12.72
C LEU A 769 22.81 -20.57 13.70
N ARG A 770 21.69 -21.33 13.71
CA ARG A 770 20.79 -21.44 14.87
C ARG A 770 21.43 -22.43 15.84
N ILE A 771 21.62 -22.03 17.10
CA ILE A 771 22.87 -22.17 17.89
C ILE A 771 23.93 -21.19 17.41
#